data_AF-A0A7L1M501-F1
#
_entry.id   AF-A0A7L1M501-F1
#
_cell.length_a   1.000
_cell.length_b   1.000
_cell.length_c   1.000
_cell.angle_alpha   90.00
_cell.angle_beta   90.00
_cell.angle_gamma   90.00
#
_symmetry.space_group_name_H-M   'P 1'
#
loop_
_entity.id
_entity.type
_entity.pdbx_description
1 polymer ?
#
loop_
_entity_poly.entity_id
_entity_poly.type
_entity_poly.pdbx_seq_one_letter_code
_entity_poly.pdbx_strand_id
1 'polypeptide(L)'
;MATVLMCRRLPRLSRVPAISTTAERGRGKSKKGRRDQPGAGKAGAESGATIQLLKAQDYRVLYNPAAYARGRAGPRQHVDRDSSQPPGDTCTGPGAVRAPRAFPTASSQALSPAGSALPKARAGSSTLLEHTVPATPGKEEAEEGKREVHDSKEDPRTFQKGRPEYRSLSCDSAEAAQSLPAEEEDSILQSVAGCEGSPGILTNYFLKLSRVPAERRAALLADPRFGALCHRAVAAVGLFSTPDLIQLLKACVPLAVPASHPLLDACEAEFCRRAWDMGTEQLLLVADCWRCLDRAVPSYLGILFSYANLRWKDLTLPQFVQLLYIIGEGRRSPADLAQKVESTILKHLDAFTLEELGAVCLGLFKSLSGISARVMRRIADRVALEMEDMSTYALVNVLKMLRYTRMDHPPLMRELGRVIPARIPATNIQGIMHIALTYSSLHFFDEDVLAAVAASLPSKVSYCRSKDAAKFLWSFGCLDYEPPNEEEFYSSLIKQLHAKLHEFSKFPEHLLTALLGLAFVKRFPEELIDFALREEFVQKAKGSKYELNKDLFTLGKSVEIECPAYRGSRLPAQLCQELTQMVSSFAEREIYVRPEIVEATSLLESMLGGPEYVKSHMILPHTRSSDLEVRLAADGHPIPFNFEDPLAAKKLKDVGVSLTDDLMSQLIQGRAHKQSPRGAGNKGRIPRQDRGEAAGAAQQAEPEAGRWQPREVRLALQVSNRNHFCYGSRRLLGLHCLKRRQLRLLGYEVVEIPFWEWFPLLKRTRSEKLSYLHYKVFCPGLLTRA
;
A
#
# COMPACT_ATOMS: atom_id res chain seq x y z
N MET A 1 2.57 7.46 0.60
CA MET A 1 1.97 6.43 -0.31
C MET A 1 2.96 6.00 -1.39
N ALA A 2 3.71 6.96 -1.93
CA ALA A 2 4.73 6.77 -2.94
C ALA A 2 6.09 6.39 -2.33
N THR A 3 6.47 7.04 -1.23
CA THR A 3 7.72 6.73 -0.52
C THR A 3 7.65 5.49 0.39
N VAL A 4 6.44 5.03 0.72
CA VAL A 4 6.20 3.74 1.41
C VAL A 4 6.37 2.55 0.45
N LEU A 5 6.20 2.75 -0.87
CA LEU A 5 6.47 1.71 -1.89
C LEU A 5 7.98 1.51 -2.09
N MET A 6 8.75 2.59 -2.08
CA MET A 6 10.22 2.54 -2.16
C MET A 6 10.88 1.97 -0.90
N CYS A 7 10.37 2.29 0.30
CA CYS A 7 11.05 1.95 1.56
C CYS A 7 10.59 0.65 2.25
N ARG A 8 9.55 -0.07 1.79
CA ARG A 8 9.02 -1.27 2.49
C ARG A 8 9.26 -2.60 1.78
N ARG A 9 10.46 -2.85 1.25
CA ARG A 9 11.00 -4.23 1.05
C ARG A 9 11.96 -4.61 2.19
N LEU A 10 11.55 -4.45 3.46
CA LEU A 10 12.35 -4.85 4.63
C LEU A 10 11.49 -5.49 5.73
N PRO A 11 11.97 -6.58 6.39
CA PRO A 11 11.21 -7.38 7.34
C PRO A 11 11.04 -6.72 8.71
N ARG A 12 9.93 -7.03 9.39
CA ARG A 12 9.89 -7.04 10.87
C ARG A 12 10.53 -8.35 11.31
N LEU A 13 11.68 -8.31 11.98
CA LEU A 13 12.09 -9.42 12.84
C LEU A 13 11.08 -9.49 13.98
N SER A 14 10.18 -10.47 13.93
CA SER A 14 9.43 -10.87 15.12
C SER A 14 10.44 -11.38 16.15
N ARG A 15 10.36 -10.85 17.38
CA ARG A 15 11.06 -11.39 18.56
C ARG A 15 10.94 -12.92 18.56
N VAL A 16 12.08 -13.61 18.44
CA VAL A 16 12.18 -15.02 18.79
C VAL A 16 12.00 -15.09 20.32
N PRO A 17 11.07 -15.91 20.85
CA PRO A 17 11.02 -16.13 22.29
C PRO A 17 12.32 -16.82 22.73
N ALA A 18 12.87 -16.37 23.85
CA ALA A 18 14.09 -16.92 24.44
C ALA A 18 14.00 -18.46 24.49
N ILE A 19 14.98 -19.13 23.87
CA ILE A 19 15.17 -20.56 24.03
C ILE A 19 15.73 -20.77 25.44
N SER A 20 14.85 -21.23 26.35
CA SER A 20 15.24 -21.84 27.61
C SER A 20 15.95 -23.17 27.31
N THR A 21 17.21 -23.28 27.69
CA THR A 21 17.95 -24.53 27.69
C THR A 21 17.52 -25.37 28.89
N THR A 22 16.54 -26.25 28.71
CA THR A 22 16.32 -27.39 29.62
C THR A 22 16.96 -28.63 29.00
N ALA A 23 18.05 -29.06 29.61
CA ALA A 23 18.74 -30.30 29.29
C ALA A 23 17.90 -31.51 29.74
N GLU A 24 17.37 -32.28 28.80
CA GLU A 24 16.85 -33.62 29.10
C GLU A 24 17.96 -34.66 28.95
N ARG A 25 18.23 -35.36 30.06
CA ARG A 25 19.09 -36.54 30.15
C ARG A 25 18.45 -37.72 29.40
N GLY A 26 18.92 -37.99 28.19
CA GLY A 26 18.66 -39.25 27.49
C GLY A 26 19.63 -40.35 27.93
N ARG A 27 19.12 -41.36 28.65
CA ARG A 27 19.80 -42.64 28.99
C ARG A 27 20.21 -43.39 27.71
N GLY A 28 21.44 -43.87 27.68
CA GLY A 28 22.00 -44.61 26.54
C GLY A 28 21.61 -46.09 26.44
N LYS A 29 21.96 -46.69 25.28
CA LYS A 29 22.31 -48.12 25.13
C LYS A 29 23.26 -48.34 23.92
N SER A 30 24.50 -48.68 24.30
CA SER A 30 25.58 -49.47 23.69
C SER A 30 25.59 -50.03 22.25
N LYS A 31 26.78 -49.84 21.64
CA LYS A 31 27.71 -50.78 20.94
C LYS A 31 27.27 -51.35 19.56
N LYS A 32 28.15 -51.50 18.55
CA LYS A 32 29.51 -52.08 18.58
C LYS A 32 30.27 -51.89 17.23
N GLY A 33 31.61 -51.81 17.30
CA GLY A 33 32.58 -52.18 16.26
C GLY A 33 33.38 -51.02 15.63
N ARG A 34 34.72 -50.91 15.55
CA ARG A 34 35.97 -51.33 16.23
C ARG A 34 37.08 -51.29 15.14
N ARG A 35 38.29 -50.82 15.52
CA ARG A 35 39.62 -50.75 14.83
C ARG A 35 39.98 -49.42 14.18
N ASP A 36 41.19 -48.86 14.26
CA ASP A 36 42.40 -49.06 15.09
C ASP A 36 43.25 -47.75 14.95
N GLN A 37 44.05 -47.40 15.97
CA GLN A 37 45.01 -46.26 16.07
C GLN A 37 46.40 -46.62 15.45
N PRO A 38 47.51 -45.79 15.47
CA PRO A 38 47.80 -44.53 16.21
C PRO A 38 48.61 -43.42 15.45
N GLY A 39 48.81 -42.25 16.09
CA GLY A 39 49.92 -41.33 15.75
C GLY A 39 49.64 -39.85 16.08
N ALA A 40 50.48 -39.25 16.94
CA ALA A 40 50.25 -37.99 17.66
C ALA A 40 50.62 -36.69 16.91
N GLY A 41 50.06 -35.56 17.36
CA GLY A 41 50.57 -34.20 17.07
C GLY A 41 49.54 -33.09 17.31
N LYS A 42 49.58 -32.47 18.49
CA LYS A 42 48.75 -31.30 18.87
C LYS A 42 49.23 -30.01 18.18
N ALA A 43 48.33 -29.25 17.58
CA ALA A 43 48.45 -27.78 17.40
C ALA A 43 47.05 -27.16 17.41
N GLY A 44 46.90 -26.02 18.10
CA GLY A 44 45.63 -25.44 18.54
C GLY A 44 44.71 -24.98 17.41
N ALA A 45 43.42 -25.27 17.58
CA ALA A 45 42.35 -24.81 16.69
C ALA A 45 41.88 -23.42 17.13
N GLU A 46 42.09 -22.42 16.27
CA GLU A 46 41.38 -21.14 16.32
C GLU A 46 39.87 -21.38 16.14
N SER A 47 39.08 -20.82 17.05
CA SER A 47 37.62 -20.85 16.98
C SER A 47 37.14 -19.88 15.89
N GLY A 48 37.08 -20.37 14.65
CA GLY A 48 36.43 -19.69 13.54
C GLY A 48 34.92 -19.70 13.72
N ALA A 49 34.34 -18.63 14.27
CA ALA A 49 32.90 -18.43 14.29
C ALA A 49 32.40 -18.22 12.85
N THR A 50 31.87 -19.29 12.25
CA THR A 50 31.26 -19.25 10.93
C THR A 50 29.87 -18.62 11.06
N ILE A 51 29.71 -17.36 10.62
CA ILE A 51 28.39 -16.73 10.48
C ILE A 51 27.65 -17.45 9.35
N GLN A 52 26.70 -18.32 9.71
CA GLN A 52 25.74 -18.87 8.75
C GLN A 52 24.76 -17.77 8.35
N LEU A 53 25.06 -17.09 7.25
CA LEU A 53 24.08 -16.29 6.52
C LEU A 53 23.11 -17.22 5.77
N LEU A 54 21.82 -17.01 6.00
CA LEU A 54 20.71 -17.66 5.29
C LEU A 54 20.95 -17.66 3.77
N LYS A 55 20.65 -18.80 3.12
CA LYS A 55 20.76 -18.94 1.66
C LYS A 55 19.86 -17.90 0.98
N ALA A 56 20.32 -17.38 -0.17
CA ALA A 56 19.68 -16.31 -0.93
C ALA A 56 18.23 -16.59 -1.41
N GLN A 57 17.70 -17.80 -1.21
CA GLN A 57 16.34 -18.21 -1.57
C GLN A 57 15.33 -18.09 -0.42
N ASP A 58 15.77 -17.89 0.83
CA ASP A 58 14.90 -17.84 2.02
C ASP A 58 14.48 -16.42 2.43
N TYR A 59 14.71 -15.43 1.56
CA TYR A 59 14.34 -14.03 1.80
C TYR A 59 12.85 -13.81 1.49
N ARG A 60 11.96 -14.17 2.42
CA ARG A 60 10.52 -13.81 2.36
C ARG A 60 10.22 -12.64 3.28
N VAL A 61 9.80 -11.52 2.69
CA VAL A 61 9.31 -10.33 3.42
C VAL A 61 7.78 -10.36 3.48
N LEU A 62 7.22 -10.49 4.69
CA LEU A 62 5.81 -10.27 5.00
C LEU A 62 5.57 -8.77 5.26
N TYR A 63 4.67 -8.14 4.51
CA TYR A 63 4.23 -6.76 4.77
C TYR A 63 2.72 -6.58 4.51
N ASN A 64 2.10 -5.78 5.40
CA ASN A 64 0.66 -5.63 5.60
C ASN A 64 0.02 -4.56 4.68
N PRO A 65 -0.91 -4.93 3.78
CA PRO A 65 -1.64 -4.04 2.86
C PRO A 65 -2.72 -3.15 3.51
N ALA A 66 -2.97 -3.24 4.82
CA ALA A 66 -4.00 -2.47 5.53
C ALA A 66 -3.86 -0.93 5.45
N ALA A 67 -2.70 -0.41 5.02
CA ALA A 67 -2.54 1.03 4.75
C ALA A 67 -3.41 1.54 3.60
N TYR A 68 -4.02 0.65 2.81
CA TYR A 68 -4.88 0.99 1.66
C TYR A 68 -6.37 0.77 1.87
N ALA A 69 -6.79 0.24 3.01
CA ALA A 69 -8.17 -0.24 3.15
C ALA A 69 -8.83 -0.12 4.53
N ARG A 70 -8.37 0.77 5.41
CA ARG A 70 -9.16 1.10 6.60
C ARG A 70 -10.37 1.96 6.24
N GLY A 71 -11.47 1.30 5.92
CA GLY A 71 -12.81 1.71 6.33
C GLY A 71 -13.12 1.05 7.68
N ARG A 72 -13.68 1.83 8.63
CA ARG A 72 -13.98 1.49 10.03
C ARG A 72 -14.22 -0.01 10.35
N ALA A 73 -13.48 -0.50 11.35
CA ALA A 73 -13.99 -1.45 12.33
C ALA A 73 -13.61 -0.91 13.72
N GLY A 74 -14.61 -0.72 14.59
CA GLY A 74 -14.43 -0.16 15.94
C GLY A 74 -13.59 -1.07 16.85
N PRO A 75 -13.05 -0.53 17.95
CA PRO A 75 -12.14 -1.27 18.82
C PRO A 75 -12.91 -2.34 19.60
N ARG A 76 -12.61 -3.62 19.32
CA ARG A 76 -12.96 -4.71 20.23
C ARG A 76 -11.90 -4.77 21.32
N GLN A 77 -12.33 -4.53 22.56
CA GLN A 77 -11.54 -4.78 23.76
C GLN A 77 -11.37 -6.29 23.92
N HIS A 78 -10.13 -6.75 24.06
CA HIS A 78 -9.80 -8.09 24.51
C HIS A 78 -9.94 -8.11 26.04
N VAL A 79 -10.82 -8.96 26.56
CA VAL A 79 -10.80 -9.39 27.95
C VAL A 79 -10.29 -10.83 27.93
N ASP A 80 -9.14 -11.03 28.55
CA ASP A 80 -8.59 -12.36 28.83
C ASP A 80 -9.52 -13.13 29.76
N ARG A 81 -9.84 -14.39 29.44
CA ARG A 81 -10.15 -15.35 30.48
C ARG A 81 -9.83 -16.79 30.06
N ASP A 82 -9.02 -17.37 30.93
CA ASP A 82 -8.53 -18.73 30.93
C ASP A 82 -9.63 -19.78 31.13
N SER A 83 -9.31 -21.00 30.71
CA SER A 83 -10.23 -22.14 30.61
C SER A 83 -10.20 -23.02 31.87
N SER A 84 -11.37 -23.45 32.35
CA SER A 84 -11.53 -24.72 33.08
C SER A 84 -13.01 -25.14 33.12
N GLN A 85 -13.29 -26.40 32.73
CA GLN A 85 -14.61 -27.05 32.65
C GLN A 85 -15.15 -27.54 34.04
N PRO A 86 -16.19 -28.41 34.12
CA PRO A 86 -17.61 -28.18 34.53
C PRO A 86 -17.86 -28.83 35.94
N PRO A 87 -19.07 -29.22 36.44
CA PRO A 87 -20.45 -29.25 35.89
C PRO A 87 -21.60 -28.83 36.88
N GLY A 88 -22.86 -28.94 36.46
CA GLY A 88 -24.01 -29.25 37.36
C GLY A 88 -25.15 -28.23 37.49
N ASP A 89 -26.31 -28.60 36.93
CA ASP A 89 -27.67 -28.65 37.52
C ASP A 89 -28.31 -27.48 38.33
N THR A 90 -29.47 -27.04 37.79
CA THR A 90 -30.76 -26.67 38.42
C THR A 90 -30.92 -25.60 39.52
N CYS A 91 -31.85 -24.68 39.19
CA CYS A 91 -32.98 -24.17 39.99
C CYS A 91 -32.85 -22.96 40.96
N THR A 92 -33.89 -22.12 40.84
CA THR A 92 -34.59 -21.28 41.84
C THR A 92 -33.94 -19.96 42.35
N GLY A 93 -34.63 -18.84 42.10
CA GLY A 93 -34.49 -17.58 42.87
C GLY A 93 -35.33 -17.61 44.17
N PRO A 94 -35.81 -16.48 44.75
CA PRO A 94 -35.46 -15.05 44.61
C PRO A 94 -35.27 -14.33 45.99
N GLY A 95 -34.99 -13.01 45.98
CA GLY A 95 -35.14 -12.11 47.16
C GLY A 95 -34.02 -11.06 47.24
N ALA A 96 -34.21 -9.83 46.72
CA ALA A 96 -34.80 -8.66 47.36
C ALA A 96 -34.01 -8.14 48.59
N VAL A 97 -33.51 -6.89 48.51
CA VAL A 97 -33.83 -5.76 49.43
C VAL A 97 -33.00 -4.50 49.10
N ARG A 98 -33.76 -3.45 48.76
CA ARG A 98 -33.64 -1.98 48.99
C ARG A 98 -32.42 -1.15 48.52
N ALA A 99 -32.81 -0.17 47.69
CA ALA A 99 -32.16 1.08 47.30
C ALA A 99 -31.93 2.07 48.47
N PRO A 100 -31.33 3.26 48.17
CA PRO A 100 -32.22 4.40 47.97
C PRO A 100 -31.90 5.27 46.74
N ARG A 101 -32.97 5.97 46.33
CA ARG A 101 -33.14 6.90 45.23
C ARG A 101 -32.28 8.15 45.34
N ALA A 102 -31.90 8.69 44.18
CA ALA A 102 -32.11 10.10 43.87
C ALA A 102 -32.73 10.18 42.45
N PHE A 103 -33.74 11.03 42.31
CA PHE A 103 -34.72 11.09 41.22
C PHE A 103 -34.51 12.39 40.40
N PRO A 104 -35.32 12.67 39.36
CA PRO A 104 -34.86 13.16 38.06
C PRO A 104 -35.30 14.61 37.76
N THR A 105 -34.83 15.15 36.64
CA THR A 105 -35.48 16.26 35.90
C THR A 105 -35.27 15.96 34.41
N ALA A 106 -36.29 15.50 33.70
CA ALA A 106 -37.43 16.22 33.12
C ALA A 106 -37.08 16.96 31.81
N SER A 107 -37.71 16.44 30.76
CA SER A 107 -37.96 16.95 29.41
C SER A 107 -38.51 18.38 29.35
N SER A 108 -38.27 19.10 28.24
CA SER A 108 -39.30 19.43 27.23
C SER A 108 -38.88 20.55 26.25
N GLN A 109 -39.22 20.33 24.97
CA GLN A 109 -39.77 21.28 23.99
C GLN A 109 -38.92 22.35 23.28
N ALA A 110 -38.99 22.22 21.94
CA ALA A 110 -39.23 23.23 20.90
C ALA A 110 -38.14 24.26 20.53
N LEU A 111 -37.73 24.27 19.26
CA LEU A 111 -38.15 25.27 18.25
C LEU A 111 -37.50 24.99 16.87
N SER A 112 -38.34 25.09 15.84
CA SER A 112 -37.99 25.08 14.42
C SER A 112 -37.18 26.32 14.01
N PRO A 113 -36.59 26.31 12.80
CA PRO A 113 -36.92 27.38 11.88
C PRO A 113 -37.39 26.83 10.53
N ALA A 114 -38.61 27.20 10.17
CA ALA A 114 -39.09 27.15 8.80
C ALA A 114 -38.43 28.30 8.01
N GLY A 115 -37.93 27.97 6.82
CA GLY A 115 -37.45 28.91 5.82
C GLY A 115 -37.61 28.26 4.46
N SER A 116 -38.82 28.36 3.93
CA SER A 116 -39.24 27.86 2.62
C SER A 116 -38.47 28.53 1.48
N ALA A 117 -37.88 27.74 0.59
CA ALA A 117 -37.60 28.18 -0.78
C ALA A 117 -37.73 26.99 -1.75
N LEU A 118 -38.78 27.04 -2.57
CA LEU A 118 -39.05 26.11 -3.67
C LEU A 118 -37.90 26.07 -4.69
N PRO A 119 -37.59 24.91 -5.31
CA PRO A 119 -36.86 24.90 -6.57
C PRO A 119 -37.83 25.28 -7.70
N LYS A 120 -37.79 26.54 -8.13
CA LYS A 120 -38.41 26.98 -9.38
C LYS A 120 -37.67 26.33 -10.56
N ALA A 121 -38.41 25.57 -11.34
CA ALA A 121 -38.05 25.19 -12.70
C ALA A 121 -37.71 26.45 -13.50
N ARG A 122 -36.59 26.41 -14.24
CA ARG A 122 -36.27 27.42 -15.24
C ARG A 122 -36.08 26.73 -16.58
N ALA A 123 -37.19 26.58 -17.29
CA ALA A 123 -37.20 26.64 -18.73
C ALA A 123 -36.72 28.05 -19.14
N GLY A 124 -35.74 28.10 -20.04
CA GLY A 124 -35.18 29.34 -20.57
C GLY A 124 -34.93 29.16 -22.06
N SER A 125 -35.97 29.48 -22.83
CA SER A 125 -35.92 29.78 -24.25
C SER A 125 -34.84 30.82 -24.53
N SER A 126 -33.90 30.50 -25.43
CA SER A 126 -32.95 31.46 -25.98
C SER A 126 -33.52 32.00 -27.28
N THR A 127 -33.84 33.30 -27.28
CA THR A 127 -34.11 34.07 -28.51
C THR A 127 -32.83 34.81 -28.87
N LEU A 128 -32.26 34.39 -30.00
CA LEU A 128 -31.49 35.13 -31.01
C LEU A 128 -30.76 36.42 -30.61
N LEU A 129 -29.43 36.38 -30.76
CA LEU A 129 -28.70 37.38 -31.57
C LEU A 129 -27.53 36.66 -32.27
N GLU A 130 -27.58 36.72 -33.60
CA GLU A 130 -26.67 36.09 -34.55
C GLU A 130 -25.26 36.68 -34.49
N HIS A 131 -24.25 35.82 -34.46
CA HIS A 131 -23.00 36.06 -35.19
C HIS A 131 -22.55 34.76 -35.85
N THR A 132 -22.69 34.76 -37.17
CA THR A 132 -22.48 33.65 -38.10
C THR A 132 -20.99 33.38 -38.30
N VAL A 133 -20.52 32.16 -37.99
CA VAL A 133 -19.33 31.56 -38.61
C VAL A 133 -19.70 30.10 -38.93
N PRO A 134 -19.49 29.59 -40.16
CA PRO A 134 -20.07 28.32 -40.59
C PRO A 134 -19.33 27.14 -39.96
N ALA A 135 -20.06 26.29 -39.24
CA ALA A 135 -19.59 25.00 -38.75
C ALA A 135 -19.89 23.90 -39.79
N THR A 136 -18.84 23.22 -40.24
CA THR A 136 -18.93 21.96 -40.99
C THR A 136 -19.49 20.84 -40.11
N PRO A 137 -20.56 20.13 -40.50
CA PRO A 137 -21.09 18.99 -39.76
C PRO A 137 -20.24 17.75 -40.09
N GLY A 138 -19.66 17.13 -39.07
CA GLY A 138 -18.86 15.90 -39.24
C GLY A 138 -17.82 15.62 -38.16
N LYS A 139 -17.58 16.56 -37.23
CA LYS A 139 -16.64 16.36 -36.12
C LYS A 139 -17.28 15.92 -34.80
N GLU A 140 -18.51 16.35 -34.49
CA GLU A 140 -19.13 16.07 -33.18
C GLU A 140 -19.52 14.59 -33.00
N GLU A 141 -20.11 13.93 -34.00
CA GLU A 141 -20.42 12.49 -33.90
C GLU A 141 -19.16 11.60 -33.84
N ALA A 142 -18.09 12.00 -34.55
CA ALA A 142 -16.80 11.32 -34.50
C ALA A 142 -16.05 11.57 -33.18
N GLU A 143 -16.23 12.74 -32.55
CA GLU A 143 -15.73 13.03 -31.21
C GLU A 143 -16.56 12.35 -30.13
N GLU A 144 -17.88 12.24 -30.27
CA GLU A 144 -18.77 11.57 -29.33
C GLU A 144 -18.55 10.05 -29.33
N GLY A 145 -18.37 9.44 -30.51
CA GLY A 145 -17.92 8.05 -30.65
C GLY A 145 -16.52 7.80 -30.08
N LYS A 146 -15.57 8.74 -30.25
CA LYS A 146 -14.26 8.68 -29.58
C LYS A 146 -14.37 8.90 -28.06
N ARG A 147 -15.34 9.71 -27.62
CA ARG A 147 -15.59 10.08 -26.22
C ARG A 147 -16.15 8.91 -25.43
N GLU A 148 -17.02 8.09 -26.02
CA GLU A 148 -17.50 6.84 -25.40
C GLU A 148 -16.40 5.77 -25.35
N VAL A 149 -15.58 5.65 -26.40
CA VAL A 149 -14.49 4.64 -26.46
C VAL A 149 -13.46 4.84 -25.36
N HIS A 150 -13.13 6.09 -24.99
CA HIS A 150 -12.04 6.38 -24.04
C HIS A 150 -12.46 6.44 -22.56
N ASP A 151 -13.75 6.62 -22.24
CA ASP A 151 -14.31 6.60 -20.88
C ASP A 151 -15.15 5.35 -20.57
N SER A 152 -15.27 4.41 -21.50
CA SER A 152 -16.02 3.16 -21.28
C SER A 152 -15.47 2.43 -20.05
N LYS A 153 -16.25 2.42 -18.97
CA LYS A 153 -15.99 1.56 -17.81
C LYS A 153 -16.08 0.12 -18.30
N GLU A 154 -14.93 -0.54 -18.42
CA GLU A 154 -14.88 -1.97 -18.75
C GLU A 154 -15.78 -2.75 -17.79
N ASP A 155 -16.66 -3.58 -18.36
CA ASP A 155 -17.66 -4.33 -17.61
C ASP A 155 -16.98 -5.45 -16.80
N PRO A 156 -16.99 -5.38 -15.44
CA PRO A 156 -16.39 -6.41 -14.59
C PRO A 156 -17.04 -7.77 -14.72
N ARG A 157 -18.19 -7.87 -15.41
CA ARG A 157 -18.99 -9.08 -15.59
C ARG A 157 -18.69 -9.80 -16.90
N THR A 158 -17.75 -9.31 -17.71
CA THR A 158 -17.41 -9.91 -19.02
C THR A 158 -17.11 -11.42 -18.92
N PHE A 159 -16.48 -11.88 -17.83
CA PHE A 159 -16.20 -13.31 -17.62
C PHE A 159 -17.48 -14.19 -17.56
N GLN A 160 -18.63 -13.62 -17.17
CA GLN A 160 -19.90 -14.34 -17.09
C GLN A 160 -20.39 -14.77 -18.49
N LYS A 161 -19.90 -14.15 -19.56
CA LYS A 161 -20.21 -14.54 -20.96
C LYS A 161 -19.39 -15.76 -21.43
N GLY A 162 -18.33 -16.13 -20.70
CA GLY A 162 -17.41 -17.19 -21.11
C GLY A 162 -17.96 -18.61 -20.95
N ARG A 163 -19.07 -18.80 -20.24
CA ARG A 163 -19.69 -20.11 -20.01
C ARG A 163 -21.22 -20.01 -19.89
N PRO A 164 -21.99 -20.98 -20.42
CA PRO A 164 -23.45 -20.99 -20.29
C PRO A 164 -23.94 -21.14 -18.84
N GLU A 165 -23.16 -21.78 -17.95
CA GLU A 165 -23.51 -21.98 -16.54
C GLU A 165 -23.73 -20.67 -15.78
N TYR A 166 -23.12 -19.55 -16.19
CA TYR A 166 -23.34 -18.27 -15.53
C TYR A 166 -24.75 -17.71 -15.71
N ARG A 167 -25.53 -18.19 -16.68
CA ARG A 167 -26.94 -17.78 -16.88
C ARG A 167 -27.82 -18.10 -15.67
N SER A 168 -27.50 -19.16 -14.91
CA SER A 168 -28.22 -19.48 -13.67
C SER A 168 -27.68 -18.74 -12.44
N LEU A 169 -26.49 -18.12 -12.54
CA LEU A 169 -25.76 -17.51 -11.42
C LEU A 169 -25.77 -15.97 -11.44
N SER A 170 -26.23 -15.37 -12.53
CA SER A 170 -26.15 -13.93 -12.76
C SER A 170 -27.40 -13.36 -13.43
N CYS A 171 -27.70 -12.09 -13.15
CA CYS A 171 -28.83 -11.39 -13.75
C CYS A 171 -28.35 -10.63 -14.99
N ASP A 172 -28.70 -11.08 -16.19
CA ASP A 172 -28.44 -10.31 -17.39
C ASP A 172 -29.41 -9.11 -17.46
N SER A 173 -28.86 -7.89 -17.46
CA SER A 173 -29.65 -6.67 -17.64
C SER A 173 -29.90 -6.36 -19.11
N ALA A 174 -29.26 -7.09 -20.04
CA ALA A 174 -29.25 -6.85 -21.47
C ALA A 174 -29.97 -7.93 -22.29
N GLU A 175 -30.67 -8.88 -21.66
CA GLU A 175 -31.57 -9.78 -22.40
C GLU A 175 -32.61 -8.93 -23.14
N ALA A 176 -32.53 -8.95 -24.47
CA ALA A 176 -33.41 -8.22 -25.38
C ALA A 176 -34.83 -8.79 -25.32
N ALA A 177 -35.55 -8.48 -24.25
CA ALA A 177 -36.97 -8.68 -24.18
C ALA A 177 -37.65 -7.63 -25.06
N GLN A 178 -38.68 -8.03 -25.79
CA GLN A 178 -39.54 -7.11 -26.53
C GLN A 178 -40.07 -6.01 -25.58
N SER A 179 -39.94 -4.75 -25.99
CA SER A 179 -40.40 -3.61 -25.20
C SER A 179 -41.89 -3.71 -24.93
N LEU A 180 -42.31 -3.46 -23.69
CA LEU A 180 -43.72 -3.45 -23.33
C LEU A 180 -44.45 -2.28 -24.02
N PRO A 181 -45.55 -2.51 -24.75
CA PRO A 181 -46.37 -1.42 -25.30
C PRO A 181 -46.95 -0.53 -24.19
N ALA A 182 -47.12 0.76 -24.48
CA ALA A 182 -47.63 1.74 -23.53
C ALA A 182 -49.04 1.41 -23.00
N GLU A 183 -49.88 0.85 -23.86
CA GLU A 183 -51.25 0.43 -23.52
C GLU A 183 -51.25 -0.75 -22.52
N GLU A 184 -50.31 -1.69 -22.67
CA GLU A 184 -50.19 -2.83 -21.78
C GLU A 184 -49.61 -2.41 -20.41
N GLU A 185 -48.67 -1.47 -20.39
CA GLU A 185 -48.18 -0.84 -19.16
C GLU A 185 -49.32 -0.18 -18.38
N ASP A 186 -50.13 0.67 -19.03
CA ASP A 186 -51.23 1.37 -18.38
C ASP A 186 -52.33 0.39 -17.93
N SER A 187 -52.62 -0.63 -18.73
CA SER A 187 -53.53 -1.71 -18.35
C SER A 187 -53.09 -2.43 -17.08
N ILE A 188 -51.81 -2.80 -16.97
CA ILE A 188 -51.25 -3.43 -15.76
C ILE A 188 -51.43 -2.50 -14.55
N LEU A 189 -51.06 -1.22 -14.68
CA LEU A 189 -51.17 -0.24 -13.60
C LEU A 189 -52.64 -0.01 -13.17
N GLN A 190 -53.58 -0.01 -14.11
CA GLN A 190 -55.02 0.07 -13.82
C GLN A 190 -55.51 -1.15 -13.03
N SER A 191 -55.03 -2.34 -13.41
CA SER A 191 -55.41 -3.60 -12.76
C SER A 191 -54.86 -3.73 -11.32
N VAL A 192 -53.88 -2.93 -10.91
CA VAL A 192 -53.33 -2.94 -9.53
C VAL A 192 -54.41 -2.60 -8.48
N ALA A 193 -55.37 -1.75 -8.83
CA ALA A 193 -56.45 -1.38 -7.92
C ALA A 193 -57.34 -2.58 -7.54
N GLY A 194 -57.62 -3.48 -8.49
CA GLY A 194 -58.45 -4.68 -8.32
C GLY A 194 -57.68 -5.99 -8.10
N CYS A 195 -56.35 -5.95 -8.12
CA CYS A 195 -55.51 -7.15 -8.02
C CYS A 195 -55.63 -7.79 -6.63
N GLU A 196 -56.14 -9.03 -6.55
CA GLU A 196 -55.93 -9.88 -5.38
C GLU A 196 -54.41 -10.07 -5.18
N GLY A 197 -53.94 -10.04 -3.93
CA GLY A 197 -52.51 -10.08 -3.58
C GLY A 197 -51.79 -11.41 -3.88
N SER A 198 -52.26 -12.17 -4.88
CA SER A 198 -51.67 -13.43 -5.30
C SER A 198 -50.22 -13.22 -5.78
N PRO A 199 -49.23 -13.89 -5.16
CA PRO A 199 -47.82 -13.74 -5.52
C PRO A 199 -47.50 -13.98 -7.00
N GLY A 200 -48.21 -14.90 -7.66
CA GLY A 200 -48.01 -15.18 -9.08
C GLY A 200 -48.42 -14.01 -9.98
N ILE A 201 -49.53 -13.34 -9.68
CA ILE A 201 -49.99 -12.17 -10.44
C ILE A 201 -49.03 -10.99 -10.23
N LEU A 202 -48.64 -10.74 -8.98
CA LEU A 202 -47.68 -9.68 -8.66
C LEU A 202 -46.36 -9.90 -9.39
N THR A 203 -45.81 -11.11 -9.35
CA THR A 203 -44.58 -11.47 -10.06
C THR A 203 -44.71 -11.23 -11.57
N ASN A 204 -45.83 -11.61 -12.17
CA ASN A 204 -46.10 -11.40 -13.59
C ASN A 204 -46.11 -9.90 -13.94
N TYR A 205 -46.77 -9.07 -13.13
CA TYR A 205 -46.79 -7.62 -13.34
C TYR A 205 -45.39 -7.02 -13.27
N PHE A 206 -44.59 -7.34 -12.25
CA PHE A 206 -43.21 -6.87 -12.19
C PHE A 206 -42.39 -7.33 -13.40
N LEU A 207 -42.51 -8.58 -13.81
CA LEU A 207 -41.80 -9.11 -14.98
C LEU A 207 -42.19 -8.39 -16.27
N LYS A 208 -43.47 -8.11 -16.50
CA LYS A 208 -43.93 -7.34 -17.66
C LYS A 208 -43.42 -5.91 -17.62
N LEU A 209 -43.59 -5.22 -16.48
CA LEU A 209 -43.11 -3.85 -16.27
C LEU A 209 -41.59 -3.74 -16.40
N SER A 210 -40.84 -4.80 -16.12
CA SER A 210 -39.39 -4.86 -16.32
C SER A 210 -38.93 -4.62 -17.76
N ARG A 211 -39.84 -4.75 -18.73
CA ARG A 211 -39.63 -4.54 -20.17
C ARG A 211 -40.00 -3.12 -20.62
N VAL A 212 -40.32 -2.22 -19.69
CA VAL A 212 -40.59 -0.82 -20.00
C VAL A 212 -39.30 -0.14 -20.48
N PRO A 213 -39.36 0.63 -21.59
CA PRO A 213 -38.21 1.36 -22.13
C PRO A 213 -37.55 2.28 -21.10
N ALA A 214 -36.23 2.47 -21.21
CA ALA A 214 -35.42 3.18 -20.22
C ALA A 214 -35.94 4.61 -19.95
N GLU A 215 -36.48 5.26 -20.97
CA GLU A 215 -36.99 6.64 -20.95
C GLU A 215 -38.23 6.78 -20.06
N ARG A 216 -39.02 5.70 -19.90
CA ARG A 216 -40.28 5.71 -19.15
C ARG A 216 -40.14 5.16 -17.74
N ARG A 217 -39.03 4.51 -17.39
CA ARG A 217 -38.81 3.90 -16.06
C ARG A 217 -38.92 4.93 -14.93
N ALA A 218 -38.37 6.12 -15.11
CA ALA A 218 -38.46 7.19 -14.10
C ALA A 218 -39.91 7.63 -13.85
N ALA A 219 -40.73 7.71 -14.90
CA ALA A 219 -42.15 8.04 -14.78
C ALA A 219 -42.93 6.90 -14.12
N LEU A 220 -42.67 5.65 -14.49
CA LEU A 220 -43.28 4.47 -13.89
C LEU A 220 -42.98 4.39 -12.39
N LEU A 221 -41.72 4.58 -11.97
CA LEU A 221 -41.32 4.54 -10.57
C LEU A 221 -41.96 5.67 -9.73
N ALA A 222 -42.37 6.77 -10.37
CA ALA A 222 -43.08 7.88 -9.73
C ALA A 222 -44.62 7.70 -9.75
N ASP A 223 -45.14 6.72 -10.50
CA ASP A 223 -46.59 6.49 -10.60
C ASP A 223 -47.13 5.90 -9.27
N PRO A 224 -48.15 6.53 -8.64
CA PRO A 224 -48.75 6.03 -7.42
C PRO A 224 -49.29 4.59 -7.52
N ARG A 225 -49.71 4.16 -8.71
CA ARG A 225 -50.19 2.80 -8.99
C ARG A 225 -49.05 1.79 -8.91
N PHE A 226 -47.85 2.16 -9.37
CA PHE A 226 -46.65 1.35 -9.17
C PHE A 226 -46.27 1.27 -7.68
N GLY A 227 -46.37 2.40 -6.95
CA GLY A 227 -46.22 2.41 -5.50
C GLY A 227 -47.20 1.45 -4.80
N ALA A 228 -48.47 1.44 -5.20
CA ALA A 228 -49.47 0.52 -4.69
C ALA A 228 -49.12 -0.95 -5.00
N LEU A 229 -48.59 -1.24 -6.19
CA LEU A 229 -48.11 -2.57 -6.56
C LEU A 229 -46.95 -3.02 -5.64
N CYS A 230 -45.98 -2.14 -5.38
CA CYS A 230 -44.90 -2.41 -4.43
C CYS A 230 -45.42 -2.66 -3.01
N HIS A 231 -46.38 -1.87 -2.53
CA HIS A 231 -46.99 -2.08 -1.20
C HIS A 231 -47.67 -3.44 -1.09
N ARG A 232 -48.41 -3.87 -2.13
CA ARG A 232 -49.02 -5.21 -2.17
C ARG A 232 -47.95 -6.30 -2.18
N ALA A 233 -46.88 -6.15 -2.94
CA ALA A 233 -45.75 -7.09 -2.94
C ALA A 233 -45.07 -7.19 -1.58
N VAL A 234 -44.86 -6.06 -0.88
CA VAL A 234 -44.32 -6.05 0.49
C VAL A 234 -45.26 -6.78 1.45
N ALA A 235 -46.56 -6.50 1.40
CA ALA A 235 -47.55 -7.16 2.25
C ALA A 235 -47.63 -8.68 2.02
N ALA A 236 -47.46 -9.10 0.75
CA ALA A 236 -47.49 -10.51 0.36
C ALA A 236 -46.11 -11.19 0.39
N VAL A 237 -45.02 -10.51 0.80
CA VAL A 237 -43.63 -10.99 0.59
C VAL A 237 -43.38 -12.39 1.17
N GLY A 238 -43.98 -12.70 2.32
CA GLY A 238 -43.90 -14.01 2.97
C GLY A 238 -44.64 -15.14 2.24
N LEU A 239 -45.58 -14.80 1.33
CA LEU A 239 -46.40 -15.73 0.56
C LEU A 239 -45.76 -16.13 -0.77
N PHE A 240 -44.78 -15.38 -1.28
CA PHE A 240 -44.09 -15.71 -2.53
C PHE A 240 -43.38 -17.06 -2.40
N SER A 241 -43.39 -17.88 -3.46
CA SER A 241 -42.44 -19.00 -3.53
C SER A 241 -41.02 -18.43 -3.69
N THR A 242 -39.98 -19.22 -3.36
CA THR A 242 -38.59 -18.77 -3.56
C THR A 242 -38.31 -18.41 -5.02
N PRO A 243 -38.73 -19.20 -6.03
CA PRO A 243 -38.62 -18.79 -7.43
C PRO A 243 -39.31 -17.47 -7.75
N ASP A 244 -40.55 -17.26 -7.28
CA ASP A 244 -41.30 -16.03 -7.55
C ASP A 244 -40.61 -14.80 -6.93
N LEU A 245 -40.10 -14.93 -5.71
CA LEU A 245 -39.35 -13.86 -5.04
C LEU A 245 -38.06 -13.51 -5.78
N ILE A 246 -37.37 -14.52 -6.34
CA ILE A 246 -36.19 -14.30 -7.20
C ILE A 246 -36.60 -13.55 -8.47
N GLN A 247 -37.71 -13.94 -9.11
CA GLN A 247 -38.19 -13.24 -10.31
C GLN A 247 -38.60 -11.79 -10.02
N LEU A 248 -39.24 -11.55 -8.88
CA LEU A 248 -39.54 -10.20 -8.39
C LEU A 248 -38.27 -9.35 -8.26
N LEU A 249 -37.23 -9.89 -7.61
CA LEU A 249 -35.95 -9.19 -7.45
C LEU A 249 -35.25 -8.97 -8.79
N LYS A 250 -35.23 -9.99 -9.68
CA LYS A 250 -34.67 -9.87 -11.03
C LYS A 250 -35.36 -8.77 -11.83
N ALA A 251 -36.69 -8.68 -11.76
CA ALA A 251 -37.46 -7.63 -12.44
C ALA A 251 -37.13 -6.22 -11.94
N CYS A 252 -36.72 -6.08 -10.67
CA CYS A 252 -36.29 -4.79 -10.12
C CYS A 252 -35.00 -4.25 -10.77
N VAL A 253 -34.14 -5.13 -11.30
CA VAL A 253 -32.84 -4.76 -11.91
C VAL A 253 -33.03 -3.89 -13.17
N PRO A 254 -33.70 -4.34 -14.25
CA PRO A 254 -33.93 -3.51 -15.42
C PRO A 254 -34.90 -2.35 -15.14
N LEU A 255 -35.82 -2.48 -14.18
CA LEU A 255 -36.64 -1.36 -13.68
C LEU A 255 -35.81 -0.24 -13.03
N ALA A 256 -34.55 -0.51 -12.69
CA ALA A 256 -33.67 0.40 -11.96
C ALA A 256 -34.29 0.90 -10.64
N VAL A 257 -34.95 -0.01 -9.89
CA VAL A 257 -35.53 0.30 -8.59
C VAL A 257 -34.42 0.84 -7.66
N PRO A 258 -34.59 2.03 -7.04
CA PRO A 258 -33.55 2.61 -6.21
C PRO A 258 -33.13 1.71 -5.05
N ALA A 259 -31.84 1.66 -4.72
CA ALA A 259 -31.30 0.81 -3.66
C ALA A 259 -31.97 1.03 -2.29
N SER A 260 -32.50 2.23 -2.04
CA SER A 260 -33.20 2.63 -0.81
C SER A 260 -34.71 2.33 -0.81
N HIS A 261 -35.25 1.70 -1.86
CA HIS A 261 -36.68 1.49 -1.97
C HIS A 261 -37.19 0.43 -0.97
N PRO A 262 -38.30 0.66 -0.23
CA PRO A 262 -38.78 -0.24 0.83
C PRO A 262 -39.08 -1.68 0.40
N LEU A 263 -39.48 -1.88 -0.87
CA LEU A 263 -39.65 -3.21 -1.45
C LEU A 263 -38.40 -4.07 -1.30
N LEU A 264 -37.22 -3.48 -1.51
CA LEU A 264 -35.95 -4.17 -1.43
C LEU A 264 -35.58 -4.54 0.02
N ASP A 265 -36.02 -3.74 1.01
CA ASP A 265 -35.85 -4.07 2.44
C ASP A 265 -36.64 -5.33 2.81
N ALA A 266 -37.90 -5.39 2.38
CA ALA A 266 -38.75 -6.57 2.60
C ALA A 266 -38.19 -7.81 1.91
N CYS A 267 -37.71 -7.66 0.67
CA CYS A 267 -37.07 -8.75 -0.07
C CYS A 267 -35.79 -9.23 0.63
N GLU A 268 -34.89 -8.33 1.06
CA GLU A 268 -33.65 -8.72 1.76
C GLU A 268 -33.94 -9.49 3.06
N ALA A 269 -34.87 -8.99 3.89
CA ALA A 269 -35.27 -9.66 5.12
C ALA A 269 -35.78 -11.08 4.85
N GLU A 270 -36.61 -11.21 3.81
CA GLU A 270 -37.18 -12.48 3.41
C GLU A 270 -36.14 -13.45 2.84
N PHE A 271 -35.23 -12.98 1.98
CA PHE A 271 -34.11 -13.78 1.49
C PHE A 271 -33.17 -14.21 2.61
N CYS A 272 -32.89 -13.35 3.59
CA CYS A 272 -32.08 -13.73 4.76
C CYS A 272 -32.74 -14.86 5.55
N ARG A 273 -34.06 -14.84 5.70
CA ARG A 273 -34.81 -15.88 6.41
C ARG A 273 -34.78 -17.23 5.68
N ARG A 274 -34.86 -17.22 4.35
CA ARG A 274 -34.91 -18.44 3.51
C ARG A 274 -33.54 -18.96 3.07
N ALA A 275 -32.48 -18.19 3.27
CA ALA A 275 -31.18 -18.45 2.65
C ALA A 275 -30.62 -19.87 2.88
N TRP A 276 -30.87 -20.48 4.04
CA TRP A 276 -30.42 -21.84 4.34
C TRP A 276 -31.20 -22.94 3.60
N ASP A 277 -32.43 -22.65 3.16
CA ASP A 277 -33.29 -23.55 2.39
C ASP A 277 -33.06 -23.42 0.88
N MET A 278 -32.28 -22.42 0.46
CA MET A 278 -31.97 -22.15 -0.94
C MET A 278 -30.78 -22.97 -1.44
N GLY A 279 -30.74 -23.24 -2.74
CA GLY A 279 -29.57 -23.80 -3.41
C GLY A 279 -28.46 -22.77 -3.64
N THR A 280 -27.22 -23.22 -3.77
CA THR A 280 -26.05 -22.36 -4.05
C THR A 280 -26.26 -21.43 -5.25
N GLU A 281 -26.85 -21.93 -6.33
CA GLU A 281 -27.10 -21.15 -7.55
C GLU A 281 -28.06 -19.99 -7.29
N GLN A 282 -29.16 -20.25 -6.58
CA GLN A 282 -30.13 -19.23 -6.19
C GLN A 282 -29.50 -18.17 -5.29
N LEU A 283 -28.65 -18.59 -4.35
CA LEU A 283 -27.98 -17.66 -3.45
C LEU A 283 -27.01 -16.72 -4.19
N LEU A 284 -26.24 -17.26 -5.14
CA LEU A 284 -25.33 -16.46 -5.95
C LEU A 284 -26.07 -15.53 -6.91
N LEU A 285 -27.16 -16.01 -7.53
CA LEU A 285 -28.01 -15.19 -8.39
C LEU A 285 -28.63 -14.01 -7.64
N VAL A 286 -29.15 -14.23 -6.44
CA VAL A 286 -29.70 -13.16 -5.60
C VAL A 286 -28.61 -12.17 -5.19
N ALA A 287 -27.42 -12.64 -4.82
CA ALA A 287 -26.29 -11.75 -4.54
C ALA A 287 -25.89 -10.89 -5.76
N ASP A 288 -25.92 -11.47 -6.96
CA ASP A 288 -25.64 -10.78 -8.22
C ASP A 288 -26.73 -9.75 -8.56
N CYS A 289 -28.01 -10.06 -8.29
CA CYS A 289 -29.11 -9.10 -8.44
C CYS A 289 -28.94 -7.90 -7.50
N TRP A 290 -28.64 -8.14 -6.21
CA TRP A 290 -28.34 -7.06 -5.26
C TRP A 290 -27.20 -6.18 -5.73
N ARG A 291 -26.22 -6.80 -6.38
CA ARG A 291 -25.11 -6.09 -6.96
C ARG A 291 -25.50 -5.22 -8.15
N CYS A 292 -26.36 -5.73 -9.04
CA CYS A 292 -26.88 -4.94 -10.16
C CYS A 292 -27.73 -3.75 -9.70
N LEU A 293 -28.37 -3.85 -8.53
CA LEU A 293 -29.14 -2.77 -7.89
C LEU A 293 -28.29 -1.76 -7.10
N ASP A 294 -26.97 -1.92 -7.06
CA ASP A 294 -26.04 -1.14 -6.21
C ASP A 294 -26.47 -1.09 -4.73
N ARG A 295 -27.10 -2.17 -4.24
CA ARG A 295 -27.60 -2.26 -2.86
C ARG A 295 -26.63 -3.04 -1.98
N ALA A 296 -26.24 -2.44 -0.86
CA ALA A 296 -25.42 -3.10 0.15
C ALA A 296 -26.26 -4.02 1.04
N VAL A 297 -25.99 -5.33 0.99
CA VAL A 297 -26.74 -6.36 1.73
C VAL A 297 -25.83 -7.19 2.66
N PRO A 298 -25.21 -6.58 3.69
CA PRO A 298 -24.19 -7.23 4.51
C PRO A 298 -24.71 -8.44 5.28
N SER A 299 -25.98 -8.44 5.70
CA SER A 299 -26.62 -9.56 6.40
C SER A 299 -26.75 -10.77 5.49
N TYR A 300 -27.30 -10.56 4.29
CA TYR A 300 -27.45 -11.60 3.28
C TYR A 300 -26.09 -12.19 2.86
N LEU A 301 -25.11 -11.33 2.56
CA LEU A 301 -23.76 -11.79 2.21
C LEU A 301 -23.08 -12.56 3.34
N GLY A 302 -23.31 -12.17 4.60
CA GLY A 302 -22.82 -12.92 5.77
C GLY A 302 -23.36 -14.35 5.81
N ILE A 303 -24.65 -14.54 5.49
CA ILE A 303 -25.28 -15.86 5.44
C ILE A 303 -24.76 -16.66 4.24
N LEU A 304 -24.74 -16.07 3.04
CA LEU A 304 -24.18 -16.69 1.83
C LEU A 304 -22.75 -17.20 2.06
N PHE A 305 -21.91 -16.39 2.68
CA PHE A 305 -20.52 -16.76 2.96
C PHE A 305 -20.40 -17.89 3.98
N SER A 306 -21.26 -17.90 5.00
CA SER A 306 -21.32 -18.99 5.98
C SER A 306 -21.78 -20.29 5.32
N TYR A 307 -22.81 -20.21 4.46
CA TYR A 307 -23.32 -21.33 3.66
C TYR A 307 -22.22 -21.89 2.74
N ALA A 308 -21.57 -21.02 1.96
CA ALA A 308 -20.49 -21.40 1.06
C ALA A 308 -19.30 -22.00 1.79
N ASN A 309 -19.03 -21.58 3.04
CA ASN A 309 -17.96 -22.15 3.85
C ASN A 309 -18.22 -23.61 4.25
N LEU A 310 -19.46 -23.94 4.59
CA LEU A 310 -19.90 -25.30 4.93
C LEU A 310 -19.93 -26.20 3.69
N ARG A 311 -20.37 -25.68 2.55
CA ARG A 311 -20.53 -26.41 1.29
C ARG A 311 -19.37 -26.23 0.31
N TRP A 312 -18.22 -25.75 0.80
CA TRP A 312 -17.08 -25.34 -0.05
C TRP A 312 -16.62 -26.41 -1.05
N LYS A 313 -16.64 -27.69 -0.64
CA LYS A 313 -16.19 -28.81 -1.47
C LYS A 313 -17.15 -29.11 -2.62
N ASP A 314 -18.41 -28.66 -2.52
CA ASP A 314 -19.48 -28.93 -3.49
C ASP A 314 -19.58 -27.83 -4.54
N LEU A 315 -18.83 -26.73 -4.40
CA LEU A 315 -18.87 -25.62 -5.35
C LEU A 315 -18.34 -26.05 -6.71
N THR A 316 -19.14 -25.81 -7.76
CA THR A 316 -18.67 -25.93 -9.13
C THR A 316 -17.70 -24.80 -9.46
N LEU A 317 -16.92 -24.95 -10.54
CA LEU A 317 -15.97 -23.93 -10.97
C LEU A 317 -16.66 -22.55 -11.24
N PRO A 318 -17.78 -22.47 -11.99
CA PRO A 318 -18.49 -21.20 -12.17
C PRO A 318 -19.02 -20.60 -10.86
N GLN A 319 -19.54 -21.44 -9.96
CA GLN A 319 -20.01 -20.98 -8.64
C GLN A 319 -18.88 -20.41 -7.79
N PHE A 320 -17.70 -21.03 -7.83
CA PHE A 320 -16.50 -20.54 -7.14
C PHE A 320 -16.03 -19.19 -7.69
N VAL A 321 -15.96 -19.02 -9.01
CA VAL A 321 -15.57 -17.75 -9.64
C VAL A 321 -16.60 -16.66 -9.31
N GLN A 322 -17.89 -16.96 -9.44
CA GLN A 322 -18.97 -16.02 -9.12
C GLN A 322 -18.92 -15.61 -7.65
N LEU A 323 -18.67 -16.55 -6.73
CA LEU A 323 -18.51 -16.25 -5.30
C LEU A 323 -17.34 -15.29 -5.05
N LEU A 324 -16.18 -15.50 -5.70
CA LEU A 324 -15.04 -14.60 -5.56
C LEU A 324 -15.27 -13.21 -6.16
N TYR A 325 -16.01 -13.15 -7.27
CA TYR A 325 -16.51 -11.89 -7.81
C TYR A 325 -17.37 -11.16 -6.76
N ILE A 326 -18.41 -11.81 -6.21
CA ILE A 326 -19.28 -11.23 -5.17
C ILE A 326 -18.49 -10.78 -3.92
N ILE A 327 -17.52 -11.58 -3.46
CA ILE A 327 -16.64 -11.24 -2.32
C ILE A 327 -15.84 -9.96 -2.60
N GLY A 328 -15.21 -9.87 -3.77
CA GLY A 328 -14.45 -8.68 -4.16
C GLY A 328 -15.34 -7.46 -4.30
N GLU A 329 -16.50 -7.65 -4.87
CA GLU A 329 -17.50 -6.63 -5.07
C GLU A 329 -18.07 -6.08 -3.74
N GLY A 330 -18.18 -6.92 -2.71
CA GLY A 330 -18.47 -6.55 -1.32
C GLY A 330 -17.25 -6.05 -0.51
N ARG A 331 -16.05 -6.11 -1.09
CA ARG A 331 -14.75 -5.67 -0.53
C ARG A 331 -14.38 -6.29 0.83
N ARG A 332 -15.00 -7.41 1.20
CA ARG A 332 -14.76 -8.10 2.48
C ARG A 332 -14.78 -9.60 2.26
N SER A 333 -13.66 -10.25 2.56
CA SER A 333 -13.54 -11.71 2.54
C SER A 333 -13.67 -12.27 3.96
N PRO A 334 -14.49 -13.29 4.18
CA PRO A 334 -14.46 -14.11 5.40
C PRO A 334 -13.11 -14.79 5.57
N ALA A 335 -12.59 -14.85 6.81
CA ALA A 335 -11.28 -15.41 7.10
C ALA A 335 -11.20 -16.91 6.78
N ASP A 336 -12.25 -17.67 7.10
CA ASP A 336 -12.29 -19.13 6.87
C ASP A 336 -12.31 -19.49 5.38
N LEU A 337 -13.02 -18.68 4.57
CA LEU A 337 -13.01 -18.85 3.12
C LEU A 337 -11.64 -18.52 2.53
N ALA A 338 -10.99 -17.44 2.99
CA ALA A 338 -9.70 -17.01 2.46
C ALA A 338 -8.62 -18.10 2.54
N GLN A 339 -8.63 -18.92 3.59
CA GLN A 339 -7.68 -20.03 3.76
C GLN A 339 -7.86 -21.14 2.71
N LYS A 340 -9.08 -21.33 2.19
CA LYS A 340 -9.41 -22.39 1.23
C LYS A 340 -9.24 -21.96 -0.23
N VAL A 341 -9.20 -20.66 -0.51
CA VAL A 341 -9.17 -20.12 -1.88
C VAL A 341 -7.92 -20.56 -2.65
N GLU A 342 -6.74 -20.53 -2.03
CA GLU A 342 -5.48 -20.84 -2.71
C GLU A 342 -5.44 -22.27 -3.27
N SER A 343 -5.89 -23.26 -2.50
CA SER A 343 -5.91 -24.66 -2.95
C SER A 343 -6.92 -24.88 -4.06
N THR A 344 -8.08 -24.23 -4.00
CA THR A 344 -9.09 -24.29 -5.07
C THR A 344 -8.58 -23.64 -6.36
N ILE A 345 -7.90 -22.48 -6.28
CA ILE A 345 -7.28 -21.85 -7.46
C ILE A 345 -6.28 -22.79 -8.11
N LEU A 346 -5.39 -23.42 -7.33
CA LEU A 346 -4.40 -24.36 -7.87
C LEU A 346 -5.07 -25.60 -8.50
N LYS A 347 -6.10 -26.14 -7.86
CA LYS A 347 -6.85 -27.31 -8.37
C LYS A 347 -7.48 -27.05 -9.74
N HIS A 348 -8.04 -25.85 -9.93
CA HIS A 348 -8.76 -25.49 -11.15
C HIS A 348 -7.94 -24.62 -12.10
N LEU A 349 -6.63 -24.45 -11.85
CA LEU A 349 -5.83 -23.45 -12.54
C LEU A 349 -5.88 -23.61 -14.05
N ASP A 350 -5.77 -24.84 -14.56
CA ASP A 350 -5.77 -25.12 -16.00
C ASP A 350 -7.19 -25.08 -16.61
N ALA A 351 -8.23 -25.17 -15.77
CA ALA A 351 -9.62 -25.18 -16.20
C ALA A 351 -10.24 -23.78 -16.30
N PHE A 352 -9.68 -22.75 -15.64
CA PHE A 352 -10.16 -21.38 -15.78
C PHE A 352 -10.04 -20.90 -17.22
N THR A 353 -11.00 -20.10 -17.68
CA THR A 353 -10.75 -19.18 -18.80
C THR A 353 -9.87 -18.02 -18.31
N LEU A 354 -9.22 -17.30 -19.22
CA LEU A 354 -8.38 -16.16 -18.87
C LEU A 354 -9.20 -15.02 -18.24
N GLU A 355 -10.45 -14.83 -18.69
CA GLU A 355 -11.39 -13.86 -18.12
C GLU A 355 -11.79 -14.22 -16.69
N GLU A 356 -12.08 -15.50 -16.41
CA GLU A 356 -12.34 -15.98 -15.05
C GLU A 356 -11.12 -15.77 -14.15
N LEU A 357 -9.92 -16.03 -14.65
CA LEU A 357 -8.68 -15.82 -13.90
C LEU A 357 -8.46 -14.34 -13.57
N GLY A 358 -8.78 -13.45 -14.51
CA GLY A 358 -8.81 -12.01 -14.29
C GLY A 358 -9.84 -11.58 -13.22
N ALA A 359 -11.06 -12.13 -13.28
CA ALA A 359 -12.12 -11.88 -12.30
C ALA A 359 -11.75 -12.36 -10.90
N VAL A 360 -11.16 -13.56 -10.77
CA VAL A 360 -10.61 -14.10 -9.52
C VAL A 360 -9.55 -13.16 -8.94
N CYS A 361 -8.59 -12.73 -9.76
CA CYS A 361 -7.55 -11.78 -9.33
C CYS A 361 -8.14 -10.44 -8.88
N LEU A 362 -9.14 -9.91 -9.59
CA LEU A 362 -9.82 -8.69 -9.21
C LEU A 362 -10.56 -8.85 -7.88
N GLY A 363 -11.24 -9.98 -7.70
CA GLY A 363 -11.99 -10.32 -6.49
C GLY A 363 -11.09 -10.29 -5.25
N LEU A 364 -9.99 -11.04 -5.32
CA LEU A 364 -8.95 -11.11 -4.30
C LEU A 364 -8.33 -9.74 -3.99
N PHE A 365 -8.01 -8.96 -5.03
CA PHE A 365 -7.44 -7.64 -4.87
C PHE A 365 -8.40 -6.69 -4.12
N LYS A 366 -9.68 -6.68 -4.50
CA LYS A 366 -10.70 -5.81 -3.90
C LYS A 366 -11.05 -6.22 -2.46
N SER A 367 -11.01 -7.51 -2.15
CA SER A 367 -11.28 -8.04 -0.80
C SER A 367 -10.06 -8.05 0.11
N LEU A 368 -8.89 -7.63 -0.39
CA LEU A 368 -7.58 -7.68 0.29
C LEU A 368 -7.14 -9.09 0.68
N SER A 369 -7.68 -10.10 0.00
CA SER A 369 -7.31 -11.48 0.22
C SER A 369 -5.99 -11.74 -0.48
N GLY A 370 -4.91 -11.77 0.31
CA GLY A 370 -3.59 -12.16 -0.20
C GLY A 370 -3.58 -13.62 -0.66
N ILE A 371 -2.74 -13.89 -1.66
CA ILE A 371 -2.39 -15.25 -2.08
C ILE A 371 -0.88 -15.42 -1.94
N SER A 372 -0.45 -16.65 -1.71
CA SER A 372 0.96 -16.98 -1.58
C SER A 372 1.72 -16.72 -2.88
N ALA A 373 3.02 -16.44 -2.72
CA ALA A 373 3.94 -16.30 -3.84
C ALA A 373 4.06 -17.58 -4.69
N ARG A 374 3.57 -18.74 -4.22
CA ARG A 374 3.50 -19.95 -5.03
C ARG A 374 2.32 -19.88 -6.00
N VAL A 375 1.14 -19.53 -5.50
CA VAL A 375 -0.10 -19.45 -6.31
C VAL A 375 0.03 -18.36 -7.36
N MET A 376 0.45 -17.15 -6.96
CA MET A 376 0.61 -16.04 -7.90
C MET A 376 1.65 -16.37 -9.00
N ARG A 377 2.69 -17.15 -8.69
CA ARG A 377 3.69 -17.55 -9.69
C ARG A 377 3.07 -18.46 -10.75
N ARG A 378 2.28 -19.45 -10.32
CA ARG A 378 1.58 -20.34 -11.25
C ARG A 378 0.56 -19.60 -12.12
N ILE A 379 -0.14 -18.60 -11.57
CA ILE A 379 -1.00 -17.69 -12.33
C ILE A 379 -0.17 -16.93 -13.37
N ALA A 380 0.95 -16.32 -12.95
CA ALA A 380 1.81 -15.54 -13.82
C ALA A 380 2.50 -16.39 -14.91
N ASP A 381 2.88 -17.63 -14.61
CA ASP A 381 3.42 -18.61 -15.56
C ASP A 381 2.38 -18.88 -16.67
N ARG A 382 1.13 -19.16 -16.29
CA ARG A 382 0.05 -19.41 -17.24
C ARG A 382 -0.23 -18.18 -18.12
N VAL A 383 -0.42 -17.02 -17.50
CA VAL A 383 -0.73 -15.78 -18.23
C VAL A 383 0.42 -15.38 -19.17
N ALA A 384 1.67 -15.68 -18.83
CA ALA A 384 2.81 -15.42 -19.71
C ALA A 384 2.80 -16.28 -21.00
N LEU A 385 2.13 -17.43 -21.01
CA LEU A 385 2.03 -18.30 -22.18
C LEU A 385 0.85 -17.94 -23.09
N GLU A 386 -0.24 -17.42 -22.52
CA GLU A 386 -1.53 -17.20 -23.19
C GLU A 386 -1.92 -15.70 -23.20
N MET A 387 -0.97 -14.77 -23.06
CA MET A 387 -1.26 -13.33 -22.90
C MET A 387 -1.98 -12.73 -24.10
N GLU A 388 -1.66 -13.21 -25.31
CA GLU A 388 -2.29 -12.72 -26.54
C GLU A 388 -3.80 -12.98 -26.56
N ASP A 389 -4.26 -14.06 -25.96
CA ASP A 389 -5.68 -14.43 -25.92
C ASP A 389 -6.44 -13.76 -24.77
N MET A 390 -5.72 -13.18 -23.80
CA MET A 390 -6.30 -12.52 -22.63
C MET A 390 -6.72 -11.08 -22.96
N SER A 391 -7.92 -10.66 -22.55
CA SER A 391 -8.30 -9.25 -22.64
C SER A 391 -7.39 -8.35 -21.80
N THR A 392 -7.21 -7.09 -22.21
CA THR A 392 -6.45 -6.11 -21.42
C THR A 392 -7.08 -5.90 -20.04
N TYR A 393 -8.41 -5.94 -19.94
CA TYR A 393 -9.12 -5.83 -18.66
C TYR A 393 -8.72 -6.93 -17.67
N ALA A 394 -8.81 -8.19 -18.11
CA ALA A 394 -8.46 -9.34 -17.27
C ALA A 394 -6.98 -9.31 -16.91
N LEU A 395 -6.10 -9.02 -17.88
CA LEU A 395 -4.66 -8.91 -17.68
C LEU A 395 -4.31 -7.86 -16.63
N VAL A 396 -4.90 -6.66 -16.71
CA VAL A 396 -4.71 -5.59 -15.72
C VAL A 396 -5.09 -6.06 -14.31
N ASN A 397 -6.09 -6.93 -14.16
CA ASN A 397 -6.47 -7.49 -12.87
C ASN A 397 -5.44 -8.50 -12.33
N VAL A 398 -4.83 -9.30 -13.20
CA VAL A 398 -3.66 -10.12 -12.85
C VAL A 398 -2.49 -9.24 -12.41
N LEU A 399 -2.20 -8.16 -13.14
CA LEU A 399 -1.13 -7.22 -12.79
C LEU A 399 -1.38 -6.51 -11.44
N LYS A 400 -2.63 -6.22 -11.09
CA LYS A 400 -2.99 -5.72 -9.75
C LYS A 400 -2.57 -6.70 -8.67
N MET A 401 -2.85 -7.99 -8.84
CA MET A 401 -2.45 -9.04 -7.90
C MET A 401 -0.94 -9.28 -7.87
N LEU A 402 -0.27 -9.22 -9.03
CA LEU A 402 1.19 -9.32 -9.12
C LEU A 402 1.88 -8.21 -8.31
N ARG A 403 1.41 -6.95 -8.44
CA ARG A 403 1.88 -5.83 -7.61
C ARG A 403 1.53 -5.99 -6.14
N TYR A 404 0.31 -6.46 -5.83
CA TYR A 404 -0.15 -6.63 -4.46
C TYR A 404 0.71 -7.66 -3.70
N THR A 405 1.04 -8.76 -4.37
CA THR A 405 1.92 -9.82 -3.83
C THR A 405 3.41 -9.47 -3.94
N ARG A 406 3.76 -8.38 -4.65
CA ARG A 406 5.13 -7.91 -4.90
C ARG A 406 6.02 -8.97 -5.54
N MET A 407 5.44 -9.71 -6.48
CA MET A 407 6.14 -10.76 -7.17
C MET A 407 6.86 -10.21 -8.39
N ASP A 408 8.18 -10.39 -8.41
CA ASP A 408 8.98 -10.19 -9.61
C ASP A 408 8.80 -11.42 -10.52
N HIS A 409 8.34 -11.23 -11.77
CA HIS A 409 8.08 -12.31 -12.72
C HIS A 409 8.61 -12.01 -14.13
N PRO A 410 9.91 -12.21 -14.39
CA PRO A 410 10.54 -11.81 -15.66
C PRO A 410 9.88 -12.37 -16.93
N PRO A 411 9.44 -13.65 -17.01
CA PRO A 411 8.77 -14.16 -18.22
C PRO A 411 7.50 -13.37 -18.56
N LEU A 412 6.66 -13.11 -17.55
CA LEU A 412 5.43 -12.33 -17.73
C LEU A 412 5.73 -10.89 -18.12
N MET A 413 6.73 -10.26 -17.49
CA MET A 413 7.11 -8.87 -17.81
C MET A 413 7.68 -8.72 -19.22
N ARG A 414 8.43 -9.72 -19.72
CA ARG A 414 8.92 -9.76 -21.10
C ARG A 414 7.76 -9.87 -22.09
N GLU A 415 6.82 -10.76 -21.81
CA GLU A 415 5.64 -10.94 -22.67
C GLU A 415 4.74 -9.70 -22.66
N LEU A 416 4.61 -9.05 -21.50
CA LEU A 416 3.92 -7.77 -21.37
C LEU A 416 4.55 -6.70 -22.27
N GLY A 417 5.89 -6.62 -22.30
CA GLY A 417 6.64 -5.74 -23.18
C GLY A 417 6.37 -5.97 -24.67
N ARG A 418 6.15 -7.22 -25.07
CA ARG A 418 5.85 -7.60 -26.45
C ARG A 418 4.40 -7.29 -26.87
N VAL A 419 3.43 -7.63 -26.02
CA VAL A 419 2.00 -7.63 -26.39
C VAL A 419 1.32 -6.27 -26.16
N ILE A 420 1.68 -5.56 -25.08
CA ILE A 420 0.94 -4.39 -24.63
C ILE A 420 1.12 -3.12 -25.48
N PRO A 421 2.30 -2.80 -26.06
CA PRO A 421 2.48 -1.58 -26.84
C PRO A 421 1.40 -1.38 -27.91
N ALA A 422 1.07 -2.45 -28.64
CA ALA A 422 0.03 -2.43 -29.68
C ALA A 422 -1.41 -2.26 -29.12
N ARG A 423 -1.65 -2.65 -27.86
CA ARG A 423 -2.98 -2.56 -27.22
C ARG A 423 -3.25 -1.20 -26.58
N ILE A 424 -2.21 -0.44 -26.22
CA ILE A 424 -2.33 0.82 -25.48
C ILE A 424 -3.27 1.84 -26.17
N PRO A 425 -3.22 2.07 -27.50
CA PRO A 425 -4.10 3.03 -28.15
C PRO A 425 -5.59 2.72 -27.98
N ALA A 426 -5.98 1.44 -27.92
CA ALA A 426 -7.37 1.01 -27.68
C ALA A 426 -7.74 0.85 -26.20
N THR A 427 -6.74 0.86 -25.30
CA THR A 427 -6.99 0.64 -23.87
C THR A 427 -7.50 1.91 -23.20
N ASN A 428 -8.45 1.78 -22.26
CA ASN A 428 -8.93 2.91 -21.47
C ASN A 428 -7.85 3.45 -20.53
N ILE A 429 -8.06 4.68 -20.05
CA ILE A 429 -7.07 5.41 -19.28
C ILE A 429 -6.67 4.71 -17.97
N GLN A 430 -7.61 4.02 -17.32
CA GLN A 430 -7.35 3.33 -16.05
C GLN A 430 -6.53 2.05 -16.25
N GLY A 431 -6.73 1.35 -17.37
CA GLY A 431 -5.94 0.20 -17.79
C GLY A 431 -4.49 0.60 -18.08
N ILE A 432 -4.30 1.64 -18.90
CA ILE A 432 -2.97 2.22 -19.21
C ILE A 432 -2.25 2.62 -17.92
N MET A 433 -2.95 3.29 -16.99
CA MET A 433 -2.37 3.66 -15.69
C MET A 433 -1.90 2.44 -14.91
N HIS A 434 -2.70 1.37 -14.86
CA HIS A 434 -2.32 0.15 -14.16
C HIS A 434 -1.17 -0.58 -14.84
N ILE A 435 -1.00 -0.48 -16.16
CA ILE A 435 0.17 -1.00 -16.88
C ILE A 435 1.43 -0.24 -16.45
N ALA A 436 1.45 1.10 -16.57
CA ALA A 436 2.59 1.93 -16.15
C ALA A 436 2.93 1.75 -14.66
N LEU A 437 1.90 1.61 -13.81
CA LEU A 437 2.08 1.35 -12.39
C LEU A 437 2.72 -0.01 -12.11
N THR A 438 2.52 -1.02 -12.97
CA THR A 438 3.19 -2.34 -12.87
C THR A 438 4.69 -2.20 -12.98
N TYR A 439 5.16 -1.57 -14.06
CA TYR A 439 6.58 -1.35 -14.30
C TYR A 439 7.23 -0.60 -13.14
N SER A 440 6.66 0.55 -12.76
CA SER A 440 7.20 1.35 -11.66
C SER A 440 7.11 0.71 -10.28
N SER A 441 6.09 -0.10 -9.97
CA SER A 441 5.96 -0.73 -8.63
C SER A 441 6.78 -2.00 -8.47
N LEU A 442 7.04 -2.72 -9.57
CA LEU A 442 7.89 -3.91 -9.59
C LEU A 442 9.33 -3.57 -10.00
N HIS A 443 9.60 -2.29 -10.27
CA HIS A 443 10.88 -1.75 -10.71
C HIS A 443 11.35 -2.33 -12.05
N PHE A 444 10.45 -2.74 -12.93
CA PHE A 444 10.83 -3.11 -14.30
C PHE A 444 10.84 -1.86 -15.18
N PHE A 445 11.73 -1.86 -16.17
CA PHE A 445 11.81 -0.81 -17.19
C PHE A 445 11.68 -1.46 -18.56
N ASP A 446 10.82 -0.89 -19.39
CA ASP A 446 10.59 -1.28 -20.77
C ASP A 446 10.24 0.00 -21.54
N GLU A 447 11.13 0.37 -22.47
CA GLU A 447 11.06 1.65 -23.16
C GLU A 447 9.87 1.71 -24.11
N ASP A 448 9.61 0.63 -24.86
CA ASP A 448 8.53 0.54 -25.83
C ASP A 448 7.16 0.70 -25.16
N VAL A 449 6.95 0.04 -24.02
CA VAL A 449 5.72 0.20 -23.25
C VAL A 449 5.56 1.63 -22.73
N LEU A 450 6.60 2.19 -22.11
CA LEU A 450 6.50 3.54 -21.53
C LEU A 450 6.36 4.62 -22.61
N ALA A 451 7.03 4.48 -23.76
CA ALA A 451 6.87 5.35 -24.91
C ALA A 451 5.44 5.27 -25.49
N ALA A 452 4.89 4.07 -25.64
CA ALA A 452 3.51 3.89 -26.09
C ALA A 452 2.49 4.51 -25.10
N VAL A 453 2.71 4.36 -23.79
CA VAL A 453 1.91 5.04 -22.76
C VAL A 453 1.98 6.55 -22.94
N ALA A 454 3.20 7.10 -23.07
CA ALA A 454 3.41 8.54 -23.18
C ALA A 454 2.79 9.13 -24.46
N ALA A 455 2.86 8.42 -25.58
CA ALA A 455 2.25 8.82 -26.84
C ALA A 455 0.71 8.79 -26.81
N SER A 456 0.10 7.82 -26.12
CA SER A 456 -1.37 7.69 -26.06
C SER A 456 -2.02 8.62 -25.03
N LEU A 457 -1.27 9.19 -24.10
CA LEU A 457 -1.83 9.87 -22.94
C LEU A 457 -2.43 11.27 -23.23
N PRO A 458 -1.79 12.16 -24.01
CA PRO A 458 -2.27 13.52 -24.21
C PRO A 458 -3.72 13.60 -24.73
N SER A 459 -4.09 12.72 -25.68
CA SER A 459 -5.45 12.66 -26.22
C SER A 459 -6.49 12.07 -25.27
N LYS A 460 -6.07 11.43 -24.18
CA LYS A 460 -6.94 10.77 -23.19
C LYS A 460 -6.89 11.41 -21.79
N VAL A 461 -6.11 12.48 -21.61
CA VAL A 461 -5.81 13.05 -20.28
C VAL A 461 -7.06 13.60 -19.57
N SER A 462 -8.05 14.08 -20.33
CA SER A 462 -9.32 14.59 -19.80
C SER A 462 -10.08 13.55 -18.98
N TYR A 463 -9.92 12.26 -19.31
CA TYR A 463 -10.54 11.12 -18.62
C TYR A 463 -9.76 10.66 -17.37
N CYS A 464 -8.53 11.18 -17.15
CA CYS A 464 -7.77 10.86 -15.95
C CYS A 464 -8.49 11.37 -14.70
N ARG A 465 -8.75 10.49 -13.74
CA ARG A 465 -9.06 10.90 -12.36
C ARG A 465 -7.80 11.48 -11.73
N SER A 466 -7.92 12.25 -10.65
CA SER A 466 -6.75 12.83 -9.96
C SER A 466 -5.72 11.76 -9.55
N LYS A 467 -6.19 10.57 -9.17
CA LYS A 467 -5.37 9.40 -8.86
C LYS A 467 -4.60 8.91 -10.08
N ASP A 468 -5.24 8.85 -11.24
CA ASP A 468 -4.66 8.26 -12.43
C ASP A 468 -3.50 9.13 -12.93
N ALA A 469 -3.72 10.45 -13.00
CA ALA A 469 -2.68 11.44 -13.31
C ALA A 469 -1.49 11.34 -12.33
N ALA A 470 -1.76 11.26 -11.03
CA ALA A 470 -0.72 11.09 -10.03
C ALA A 470 0.09 9.80 -10.21
N LYS A 471 -0.55 8.70 -10.61
CA LYS A 471 0.15 7.43 -10.85
C LYS A 471 0.97 7.44 -12.13
N PHE A 472 0.54 8.11 -13.20
CA PHE A 472 1.39 8.31 -14.38
C PHE A 472 2.65 9.09 -14.03
N LEU A 473 2.51 10.27 -13.41
CA LEU A 473 3.64 11.10 -13.00
C LEU A 473 4.59 10.35 -12.07
N TRP A 474 4.04 9.62 -11.10
CA TRP A 474 4.83 8.76 -10.23
C TRP A 474 5.55 7.66 -11.01
N SER A 475 4.91 6.99 -11.96
CA SER A 475 5.50 5.88 -12.68
C SER A 475 6.71 6.31 -13.51
N PHE A 476 6.59 7.40 -14.26
CA PHE A 476 7.68 7.95 -15.05
C PHE A 476 8.78 8.54 -14.16
N GLY A 477 8.41 9.28 -13.11
CA GLY A 477 9.35 9.81 -12.14
C GLY A 477 10.13 8.72 -11.40
N CYS A 478 9.45 7.67 -10.94
CA CYS A 478 10.06 6.56 -10.20
C CYS A 478 11.05 5.76 -11.05
N LEU A 479 10.78 5.62 -12.35
CA LEU A 479 11.68 4.95 -13.31
C LEU A 479 12.72 5.92 -13.92
N ASP A 480 12.71 7.18 -13.51
CA ASP A 480 13.61 8.25 -13.98
C ASP A 480 13.61 8.33 -15.52
N TYR A 481 12.45 8.28 -16.16
CA TYR A 481 12.31 8.20 -17.62
C TYR A 481 11.59 9.42 -18.19
N GLU A 482 12.21 10.07 -19.16
CA GLU A 482 11.67 11.16 -19.97
C GLU A 482 11.33 10.60 -21.36
N PRO A 483 10.03 10.53 -21.75
CA PRO A 483 9.63 9.97 -23.03
C PRO A 483 9.93 10.93 -24.20
N PRO A 484 9.93 10.45 -25.47
CA PRO A 484 10.20 11.30 -26.63
C PRO A 484 9.28 12.53 -26.78
N ASN A 485 8.04 12.43 -26.28
CA ASN A 485 7.06 13.52 -26.25
C ASN A 485 6.90 14.14 -24.84
N GLU A 486 7.97 14.20 -24.05
CA GLU A 486 7.93 14.58 -22.64
C GLU A 486 7.21 15.90 -22.34
N GLU A 487 7.43 16.96 -23.13
CA GLU A 487 6.81 18.26 -22.88
C GLU A 487 5.28 18.18 -22.99
N GLU A 488 4.76 17.53 -24.03
CA GLU A 488 3.32 17.32 -24.20
C GLU A 488 2.76 16.41 -23.09
N PHE A 489 3.48 15.33 -22.78
CA PHE A 489 3.12 14.37 -21.73
C PHE A 489 3.00 15.03 -20.36
N TYR A 490 4.04 15.75 -19.90
CA TYR A 490 4.03 16.37 -18.59
C TYR A 490 3.12 17.59 -18.54
N SER A 491 3.09 18.43 -19.57
CA SER A 491 2.23 19.62 -19.58
C SER A 491 0.74 19.26 -19.56
N SER A 492 0.32 18.21 -20.30
CA SER A 492 -1.07 17.73 -20.27
C SER A 492 -1.48 17.21 -18.89
N LEU A 493 -0.62 16.42 -18.23
CA LEU A 493 -0.87 15.92 -16.88
C LEU A 493 -0.87 17.04 -15.83
N ILE A 494 0.06 17.99 -15.90
CA ILE A 494 0.11 19.15 -14.99
C ILE A 494 -1.16 20.00 -15.15
N LYS A 495 -1.61 20.25 -16.39
CA LYS A 495 -2.91 20.94 -16.64
C LYS A 495 -4.07 20.18 -15.99
N GLN A 496 -4.09 18.86 -16.10
CA GLN A 496 -5.13 18.05 -15.47
C GLN A 496 -5.10 18.10 -13.93
N LEU A 497 -3.91 18.21 -13.31
CA LEU A 497 -3.81 18.44 -11.86
C LEU A 497 -4.42 19.79 -11.46
N HIS A 498 -4.18 20.86 -12.23
CA HIS A 498 -4.80 22.17 -11.98
C HIS A 498 -6.32 22.12 -12.13
N ALA A 499 -6.83 21.48 -13.20
CA ALA A 499 -8.27 21.30 -13.40
C ALA A 499 -8.94 20.54 -12.23
N LYS A 500 -8.18 19.66 -11.56
CA LYS A 500 -8.64 18.86 -10.42
C LYS A 500 -8.18 19.37 -9.05
N LEU A 501 -7.71 20.61 -8.96
CA LEU A 501 -7.15 21.17 -7.72
C LEU A 501 -8.12 21.04 -6.53
N HIS A 502 -9.41 21.25 -6.78
CA HIS A 502 -10.50 21.14 -5.80
C HIS A 502 -10.63 19.73 -5.19
N GLU A 503 -10.26 18.66 -5.91
CA GLU A 503 -10.35 17.27 -5.44
C GLU A 503 -9.32 16.96 -4.35
N PHE A 504 -8.18 17.68 -4.30
CA PHE A 504 -7.08 17.35 -3.39
C PHE A 504 -7.34 17.71 -1.92
N SER A 505 -8.39 18.49 -1.63
CA SER A 505 -8.88 18.61 -0.24
C SER A 505 -9.41 17.29 0.29
N LYS A 506 -9.98 16.44 -0.58
CA LYS A 506 -10.49 15.11 -0.22
C LYS A 506 -9.44 14.02 -0.40
N PHE A 507 -8.55 14.17 -1.38
CA PHE A 507 -7.52 13.18 -1.72
C PHE A 507 -6.10 13.79 -1.77
N PRO A 508 -5.57 14.28 -0.65
CA PRO A 508 -4.28 14.97 -0.62
C PRO A 508 -3.11 14.09 -1.06
N GLU A 509 -3.23 12.77 -0.90
CA GLU A 509 -2.22 11.80 -1.32
C GLU A 509 -1.97 11.79 -2.84
N HIS A 510 -2.98 12.14 -3.64
CA HIS A 510 -2.84 12.18 -5.11
C HIS A 510 -1.90 13.30 -5.52
N LEU A 511 -2.10 14.52 -5.00
CA LEU A 511 -1.25 15.66 -5.33
C LEU A 511 0.20 15.43 -4.90
N LEU A 512 0.44 14.98 -3.66
CA LEU A 512 1.80 14.72 -3.19
C LEU A 512 2.50 13.63 -4.00
N THR A 513 1.78 12.56 -4.37
CA THR A 513 2.33 11.51 -5.24
C THR A 513 2.72 12.07 -6.61
N ALA A 514 1.89 12.94 -7.19
CA ALA A 514 2.15 13.59 -8.47
C ALA A 514 3.37 14.51 -8.42
N LEU A 515 3.43 15.41 -7.42
CA LEU A 515 4.51 16.38 -7.26
C LEU A 515 5.86 15.71 -6.96
N LEU A 516 5.88 14.60 -6.22
CA LEU A 516 7.09 13.82 -6.04
C LEU A 516 7.56 13.16 -7.35
N GLY A 517 6.62 12.62 -8.15
CA GLY A 517 6.93 12.09 -9.47
C GLY A 517 7.57 13.15 -10.37
N LEU A 518 7.02 14.36 -10.38
CA LEU A 518 7.57 15.51 -11.10
C LEU A 518 8.93 15.96 -10.57
N ALA A 519 9.12 16.01 -9.25
CA ALA A 519 10.39 16.38 -8.64
C ALA A 519 11.52 15.40 -9.00
N PHE A 520 11.22 14.10 -9.16
CA PHE A 520 12.22 13.12 -9.59
C PHE A 520 12.79 13.48 -10.98
N VAL A 521 11.94 13.92 -11.90
CA VAL A 521 12.30 14.40 -13.25
C VAL A 521 12.50 15.92 -13.32
N LYS A 522 12.85 16.57 -12.20
CA LYS A 522 13.24 17.99 -12.13
C LYS A 522 12.17 18.99 -12.60
N ARG A 523 10.89 18.61 -12.56
CA ARG A 523 9.77 19.50 -12.89
C ARG A 523 9.12 20.00 -11.60
N PHE A 524 9.02 21.32 -11.44
CA PHE A 524 8.54 21.96 -10.22
C PHE A 524 7.44 23.00 -10.53
N PRO A 525 6.18 22.58 -10.76
CA PRO A 525 5.08 23.52 -11.01
C PRO A 525 4.77 24.32 -9.75
N GLU A 526 5.22 25.59 -9.71
CA GLU A 526 5.23 26.42 -8.50
C GLU A 526 3.86 26.59 -7.85
N GLU A 527 2.80 26.79 -8.64
CA GLU A 527 1.44 26.99 -8.11
C GLU A 527 0.90 25.75 -7.37
N LEU A 528 1.14 24.56 -7.90
CA LEU A 528 0.74 23.29 -7.26
C LEU A 528 1.59 23.01 -6.02
N ILE A 529 2.88 23.35 -6.06
CA ILE A 529 3.78 23.22 -4.92
C ILE A 529 3.36 24.17 -3.80
N ASP A 530 3.05 25.43 -4.13
CA ASP A 530 2.55 26.41 -3.18
C ASP A 530 1.28 25.89 -2.51
N PHE A 531 0.30 25.45 -3.29
CA PHE A 531 -0.92 24.85 -2.75
C PHE A 531 -0.65 23.66 -1.82
N ALA A 532 0.27 22.76 -2.17
CA ALA A 532 0.59 21.57 -1.38
C ALA A 532 1.39 21.88 -0.10
N LEU A 533 2.11 23.00 -0.05
CA LEU A 533 2.93 23.40 1.10
C LEU A 533 2.28 24.47 1.98
N ARG A 534 1.11 24.99 1.60
CA ARG A 534 0.28 25.85 2.47
C ARG A 534 -0.12 25.12 3.75
N GLU A 535 -0.21 25.86 4.84
CA GLU A 535 -0.51 25.32 6.17
C GLU A 535 -1.81 24.49 6.19
N GLU A 536 -2.89 24.99 5.57
CA GLU A 536 -4.16 24.28 5.48
C GLU A 536 -4.05 22.90 4.83
N PHE A 537 -3.27 22.79 3.74
CA PHE A 537 -3.07 21.53 3.05
C PHE A 537 -2.18 20.60 3.88
N VAL A 538 -1.12 21.12 4.49
CA VAL A 538 -0.23 20.34 5.37
C VAL A 538 -1.01 19.72 6.53
N GLN A 539 -1.91 20.46 7.19
CA GLN A 539 -2.74 19.91 8.26
C GLN A 539 -3.72 18.84 7.75
N LYS A 540 -4.35 19.05 6.58
CA LYS A 540 -5.21 18.03 5.94
C LYS A 540 -4.43 16.76 5.61
N ALA A 541 -3.21 16.89 5.08
CA ALA A 541 -2.35 15.76 4.75
C ALA A 541 -1.91 15.00 6.01
N LYS A 542 -1.63 15.69 7.14
CA LYS A 542 -1.34 15.07 8.45
C LYS A 542 -2.54 14.31 9.02
N GLY A 543 -3.75 14.84 8.83
CA GLY A 543 -5.01 14.20 9.25
C GLY A 543 -5.52 13.10 8.33
N SER A 544 -4.82 12.84 7.21
CA SER A 544 -5.21 11.79 6.26
C SER A 544 -5.08 10.40 6.87
N LYS A 545 -5.90 9.46 6.38
CA LYS A 545 -5.76 8.03 6.70
C LYS A 545 -4.42 7.44 6.21
N TYR A 546 -3.70 8.16 5.35
CA TYR A 546 -2.39 7.79 4.82
C TYR A 546 -1.27 8.55 5.55
N GLU A 547 -0.13 7.89 5.77
CA GLU A 547 1.09 8.53 6.29
C GLU A 547 1.74 9.38 5.18
N LEU A 548 1.46 10.70 5.16
CA LEU A 548 1.93 11.64 4.14
C LEU A 548 3.07 12.55 4.60
N ASN A 549 3.44 12.51 5.88
CA ASN A 549 4.54 13.31 6.45
C ASN A 549 5.86 13.13 5.69
N LYS A 550 6.15 11.90 5.29
CA LYS A 550 7.34 11.57 4.49
C LYS A 550 7.26 12.24 3.12
N ASP A 551 6.11 12.13 2.47
CA ASP A 551 5.90 12.66 1.13
C ASP A 551 6.02 14.21 1.14
N LEU A 552 5.45 14.88 2.15
CA LEU A 552 5.64 16.31 2.41
C LEU A 552 7.10 16.67 2.64
N PHE A 553 7.79 15.93 3.53
CA PHE A 553 9.19 16.23 3.86
C PHE A 553 10.11 16.14 2.63
N THR A 554 9.93 15.10 1.80
CA THR A 554 10.67 14.96 0.55
C THR A 554 10.37 16.09 -0.41
N LEU A 555 9.11 16.47 -0.58
CA LEU A 555 8.75 17.58 -1.47
C LEU A 555 9.36 18.90 -0.98
N GLY A 556 9.12 19.27 0.28
CA GLY A 556 9.58 20.54 0.87
C GLY A 556 11.10 20.69 0.79
N LYS A 557 11.87 19.65 1.13
CA LYS A 557 13.34 19.67 1.03
C LYS A 557 13.85 19.65 -0.40
N SER A 558 13.15 18.98 -1.32
CA SER A 558 13.54 19.02 -2.74
C SER A 558 13.35 20.41 -3.32
N VAL A 559 12.27 21.09 -2.98
CA VAL A 559 12.00 22.47 -3.39
C VAL A 559 13.03 23.44 -2.79
N GLU A 560 13.40 23.26 -1.52
CA GLU A 560 14.44 24.07 -0.85
C GLU A 560 15.81 23.96 -1.55
N ILE A 561 16.20 22.76 -1.97
CA ILE A 561 17.52 22.49 -2.57
C ILE A 561 17.53 22.82 -4.06
N GLU A 562 16.51 22.41 -4.81
CA GLU A 562 16.51 22.47 -6.27
C GLU A 562 15.85 23.73 -6.85
N CYS A 563 15.09 24.47 -6.04
CA CYS A 563 14.37 25.69 -6.47
C CYS A 563 14.73 26.90 -5.59
N PRO A 564 15.98 27.40 -5.61
CA PRO A 564 16.40 28.55 -4.76
C PRO A 564 15.63 29.85 -5.07
N ALA A 565 15.09 29.98 -6.28
CA ALA A 565 14.27 31.12 -6.69
C ALA A 565 12.82 31.08 -6.21
N TYR A 566 12.31 29.92 -5.78
CA TYR A 566 10.89 29.76 -5.41
C TYR A 566 10.53 30.63 -4.20
N ARG A 567 9.39 31.34 -4.25
CA ARG A 567 8.96 32.30 -3.20
C ARG A 567 7.65 31.94 -2.51
N GLY A 568 7.00 30.83 -2.91
CA GLY A 568 5.75 30.38 -2.30
C GLY A 568 5.91 29.70 -0.93
N SER A 569 4.86 29.03 -0.51
CA SER A 569 4.71 28.37 0.79
C SER A 569 5.80 27.32 1.04
N ARG A 570 6.22 27.22 2.30
CA ARG A 570 7.25 26.28 2.79
C ARG A 570 6.75 25.50 4.00
N LEU A 571 7.33 24.33 4.23
CA LEU A 571 7.07 23.57 5.45
C LEU A 571 7.56 24.35 6.68
N PRO A 572 6.78 24.39 7.78
CA PRO A 572 7.22 24.99 9.03
C PRO A 572 8.53 24.37 9.54
N ALA A 573 9.44 25.20 10.05
CA ALA A 573 10.75 24.76 10.55
C ALA A 573 10.63 23.69 11.66
N GLN A 574 9.67 23.87 12.59
CA GLN A 574 9.38 22.91 13.66
C GLN A 574 8.99 21.54 13.08
N LEU A 575 8.12 21.51 12.08
CA LEU A 575 7.73 20.27 11.42
C LEU A 575 8.92 19.61 10.72
N CYS A 576 9.78 20.38 10.04
CA CYS A 576 11.01 19.84 9.44
C CYS A 576 11.94 19.21 10.48
N GLN A 577 12.09 19.82 11.66
CA GLN A 577 12.90 19.28 12.77
C GLN A 577 12.29 17.97 13.30
N GLU A 578 10.99 17.93 13.57
CA GLU A 578 10.27 16.73 14.00
C GLU A 578 10.45 15.57 13.02
N LEU A 579 10.29 15.84 11.72
CA LEU A 579 10.42 14.83 10.67
C LEU A 579 11.86 14.37 10.52
N THR A 580 12.84 15.27 10.67
CA THR A 580 14.26 14.90 10.69
C THR A 580 14.56 13.96 11.85
N GLN A 581 14.13 14.30 13.08
CA GLN A 581 14.34 13.46 14.26
C GLN A 581 13.67 12.09 14.13
N MET A 582 12.44 12.05 13.58
CA MET A 582 11.72 10.80 13.33
C MET A 582 12.48 9.90 12.36
N VAL A 583 13.03 10.44 11.28
CA VAL A 583 13.79 9.64 10.31
C VAL A 583 15.16 9.23 10.89
N SER A 584 15.85 10.11 11.61
CA SER A 584 17.13 9.79 12.27
C SER A 584 17.01 8.62 13.26
N SER A 585 16.01 8.66 14.14
CA SER A 585 15.76 7.57 15.09
C SER A 585 15.41 6.23 14.42
N PHE A 586 14.78 6.27 13.24
CA PHE A 586 14.57 5.07 12.42
C PHE A 586 15.88 4.57 11.80
N ALA A 587 16.71 5.47 11.26
CA ALA A 587 17.97 5.13 10.62
C ALA A 587 18.96 4.48 11.59
N GLU A 588 19.05 4.97 12.82
CA GLU A 588 19.86 4.38 13.89
C GLU A 588 19.48 2.93 14.20
N ARG A 589 18.20 2.59 14.11
CA ARG A 589 17.69 1.25 14.46
C ARG A 589 17.73 0.26 13.29
N GLU A 590 17.64 0.74 12.05
CA GLU A 590 17.32 -0.11 10.88
C GLU A 590 18.28 0.06 9.69
N ILE A 591 19.03 1.17 9.62
CA ILE A 591 19.90 1.49 8.49
C ILE A 591 21.37 1.37 8.88
N TYR A 592 21.80 2.08 9.93
CA TYR A 592 23.22 2.12 10.30
C TYR A 592 23.72 0.81 10.93
N VAL A 593 22.80 -0.01 11.46
CA VAL A 593 23.11 -1.34 12.00
C VAL A 593 23.27 -2.42 10.95
N ARG A 594 23.07 -2.11 9.66
CA ARG A 594 23.16 -3.11 8.59
C ARG A 594 24.60 -3.59 8.42
N PRO A 595 24.87 -4.90 8.33
CA PRO A 595 26.23 -5.43 8.26
C PRO A 595 27.07 -4.81 7.14
N GLU A 596 26.46 -4.59 5.96
CA GLU A 596 27.15 -3.99 4.82
C GLU A 596 27.54 -2.52 5.03
N ILE A 597 26.83 -1.80 5.90
CA ILE A 597 27.10 -0.40 6.27
C ILE A 597 28.14 -0.34 7.38
N VAL A 598 27.96 -1.17 8.42
CA VAL A 598 28.88 -1.27 9.56
C VAL A 598 30.28 -1.67 9.09
N GLU A 599 30.37 -2.69 8.23
CA GLU A 599 31.64 -3.14 7.67
C GLU A 599 32.32 -2.04 6.84
N ALA A 600 31.58 -1.37 5.96
CA ALA A 600 32.13 -0.29 5.16
C ALA A 600 32.62 0.87 6.04
N THR A 601 31.85 1.23 7.07
CA THR A 601 32.23 2.29 8.04
C THR A 601 33.51 1.93 8.77
N SER A 602 33.57 0.76 9.40
CA SER A 602 34.74 0.31 10.18
C SER A 602 36.02 0.23 9.33
N LEU A 603 35.90 -0.21 8.08
CA LEU A 603 37.05 -0.27 7.17
C LEU A 603 37.51 1.12 6.73
N LEU A 604 36.59 2.07 6.49
CA LEU A 604 36.94 3.45 6.20
C LEU A 604 37.62 4.12 7.39
N GLU A 605 37.13 3.94 8.61
CA GLU A 605 37.76 4.46 9.83
C GLU A 605 39.20 3.94 9.97
N SER A 606 39.38 2.63 9.78
CA SER A 606 40.71 2.00 9.80
C SER A 606 41.63 2.49 8.69
N MET A 607 41.08 2.85 7.52
CA MET A 607 41.85 3.29 6.36
C MET A 607 42.25 4.77 6.46
N LEU A 608 41.38 5.61 7.03
CA LEU A 608 41.56 7.06 7.09
C LEU A 608 42.21 7.54 8.40
N GLY A 609 42.42 6.64 9.36
CA GLY A 609 43.20 6.92 10.57
C GLY A 609 42.38 7.16 11.84
N GLY A 610 41.06 6.96 11.80
CA GLY A 610 40.18 7.09 12.98
C GLY A 610 38.71 7.42 12.66
N PRO A 611 37.82 7.32 13.67
CA PRO A 611 36.40 7.66 13.55
C PRO A 611 36.12 9.15 13.30
N GLU A 612 37.07 10.04 13.60
CA GLU A 612 36.95 11.48 13.37
C GLU A 612 36.92 11.87 11.88
N TYR A 613 37.33 10.96 10.98
CA TYR A 613 37.40 11.17 9.54
C TYR A 613 36.18 10.62 8.76
N VAL A 614 35.29 9.89 9.42
CA VAL A 614 34.14 9.22 8.78
C VAL A 614 32.88 9.49 9.59
N LYS A 615 31.79 9.87 8.92
CA LYS A 615 30.49 9.98 9.56
C LYS A 615 29.43 9.17 8.82
N SER A 616 28.89 8.14 9.48
CA SER A 616 27.73 7.40 8.97
C SER A 616 26.44 8.11 9.39
N HIS A 617 25.80 8.81 8.46
CA HIS A 617 24.56 9.53 8.73
C HIS A 617 23.72 9.72 7.46
N MET A 618 22.58 10.41 7.55
CA MET A 618 21.81 10.81 6.37
C MET A 618 22.13 12.26 6.07
N ILE A 619 22.96 12.53 5.06
CA ILE A 619 23.23 13.90 4.63
C ILE A 619 21.94 14.56 4.16
N LEU A 620 21.06 13.78 3.51
CA LEU A 620 19.72 14.19 3.08
C LEU A 620 18.63 13.36 3.79
N PRO A 621 18.20 13.75 5.01
CA PRO A 621 17.23 12.98 5.81
C PRO A 621 15.91 12.71 5.08
N HIS A 622 15.46 13.61 4.20
CA HIS A 622 14.23 13.44 3.43
C HIS A 622 14.31 12.35 2.35
N THR A 623 15.50 11.81 2.07
CA THR A 623 15.70 10.65 1.17
C THR A 623 15.76 9.32 1.92
N ARG A 624 15.93 9.35 3.25
CA ARG A 624 15.85 8.19 4.16
C ARG A 624 16.83 7.06 3.82
N SER A 625 18.04 7.43 3.43
CA SER A 625 19.11 6.48 3.12
C SER A 625 20.45 6.98 3.65
N SER A 626 21.26 6.08 4.19
CA SER A 626 22.58 6.38 4.76
C SER A 626 23.56 6.84 3.68
N ASP A 627 24.49 7.69 4.10
CA ASP A 627 25.70 8.11 3.42
C ASP A 627 26.86 7.95 4.41
N LEU A 628 28.03 7.51 3.93
CA LEU A 628 29.28 7.60 4.68
C LEU A 628 29.98 8.87 4.19
N GLU A 629 29.98 9.91 5.02
CA GLU A 629 30.63 11.18 4.69
C GLU A 629 32.12 11.09 5.00
N VAL A 630 32.94 11.49 4.03
CA VAL A 630 34.40 11.60 4.15
C VAL A 630 34.81 12.96 3.58
N ARG A 631 35.81 13.62 4.20
CA ARG A 631 36.33 14.90 3.74
C ARG A 631 37.81 14.75 3.44
N LEU A 632 38.21 15.16 2.24
CA LEU A 632 39.61 15.12 1.80
C LEU A 632 40.08 16.53 1.46
N ALA A 633 41.33 16.84 1.75
CA ALA A 633 42.02 17.97 1.18
C ALA A 633 42.33 17.74 -0.31
N ALA A 634 42.70 18.80 -1.03
CA ALA A 634 43.00 18.73 -2.46
C ALA A 634 44.17 17.77 -2.80
N ASP A 635 45.06 17.53 -1.85
CA ASP A 635 46.18 16.58 -1.96
C ASP A 635 45.80 15.14 -1.56
N GLY A 636 44.54 14.91 -1.22
CA GLY A 636 44.00 13.61 -0.83
C GLY A 636 44.13 13.29 0.67
N HIS A 637 44.71 14.15 1.51
CA HIS A 637 44.77 13.87 2.95
C HIS A 637 43.37 13.96 3.60
N PRO A 638 42.99 13.02 4.49
CA PRO A 638 41.70 13.07 5.17
C PRO A 638 41.64 14.21 6.19
N ILE A 639 40.51 14.91 6.25
CA ILE A 639 40.26 16.03 7.15
C ILE A 639 39.31 15.57 8.28
N PRO A 640 39.68 15.70 9.55
CA PRO A 640 38.82 15.30 10.66
C PRO A 640 37.66 16.30 10.81
N PHE A 641 36.44 15.80 10.97
CA PHE A 641 35.23 16.61 11.11
C PHE A 641 34.16 15.98 12.01
N ASN A 642 34.28 14.69 12.29
CA ASN A 642 33.36 13.94 13.12
C ASN A 642 33.86 13.92 14.58
N PHE A 643 33.88 15.09 15.21
CA PHE A 643 34.21 15.20 16.63
C PHE A 643 32.98 14.85 17.46
N GLU A 644 33.08 13.84 18.33
CA GLU A 644 32.03 13.61 19.32
C GLU A 644 31.93 14.80 20.27
N ASP A 645 30.70 15.25 20.56
CA ASP A 645 30.46 16.23 21.61
C ASP A 645 30.87 15.62 22.96
N PRO A 646 31.86 16.19 23.69
CA PRO A 646 32.31 15.67 24.98
C PRO A 646 31.18 15.51 26.02
N LEU A 647 30.04 16.18 25.81
CA LEU A 647 28.85 16.10 26.66
C LEU A 647 27.94 14.90 26.33
N ALA A 648 27.99 14.36 25.11
CA ALA A 648 27.22 13.19 24.69
C ALA A 648 27.84 11.87 25.20
N ALA A 649 29.17 11.77 25.18
CA ALA A 649 29.93 10.63 25.72
C ALA A 649 29.72 10.40 27.23
N LYS A 650 29.25 11.42 27.97
CA LYS A 650 28.91 11.28 29.40
C LYS A 650 27.55 10.64 29.68
N LYS A 651 26.67 10.47 28.68
CA LYS A 651 25.31 9.93 28.88
C LYS A 651 25.17 8.42 28.68
N LEU A 652 26.22 7.74 28.22
CA LEU A 652 26.27 6.28 28.13
C LEU A 652 27.56 5.77 28.78
N LYS A 653 27.67 5.90 30.11
CA LYS A 653 28.43 4.92 30.88
C LYS A 653 27.55 3.68 31.02
N ASP A 654 27.76 2.74 30.11
CA ASP A 654 27.26 1.39 30.23
C ASP A 654 27.73 0.82 31.59
N VAL A 655 26.80 0.29 32.38
CA VAL A 655 27.09 -0.49 33.58
C VAL A 655 27.49 -1.88 33.11
N GLY A 656 28.64 -1.94 32.41
CA GLY A 656 29.33 -3.18 32.10
C GLY A 656 30.24 -3.50 33.27
N VAL A 657 29.80 -4.38 34.17
CA VAL A 657 30.72 -5.02 35.12
C VAL A 657 31.68 -5.87 34.29
N SER A 658 32.95 -5.48 34.20
CA SER A 658 33.97 -6.34 33.61
C SER A 658 34.13 -7.57 34.49
N LEU A 659 33.81 -8.75 33.97
CA LEU A 659 34.12 -10.03 34.61
C LEU A 659 35.65 -10.17 34.68
N THR A 660 36.22 -9.87 35.84
CA THR A 660 37.61 -10.19 36.15
C THR A 660 37.73 -11.66 36.53
N ASP A 661 38.91 -12.25 36.32
CA ASP A 661 39.21 -13.65 36.69
C ASP A 661 38.97 -13.92 38.18
N ASP A 662 39.06 -12.88 39.02
CA ASP A 662 38.76 -12.94 40.44
C ASP A 662 37.25 -13.16 40.70
N LEU A 663 36.38 -12.49 39.92
CA LEU A 663 34.92 -12.65 40.00
C LEU A 663 34.46 -14.03 39.49
N MET A 664 35.15 -14.57 38.47
CA MET A 664 34.96 -15.94 37.98
C MET A 664 35.38 -16.98 39.04
N SER A 665 36.49 -16.72 39.76
CA SER A 665 36.98 -17.59 40.82
C SER A 665 36.04 -17.66 42.03
N GLN A 666 35.41 -16.52 42.38
CA GLN A 666 34.41 -16.43 43.45
C GLN A 666 33.07 -17.11 43.11
N LEU A 667 32.72 -17.20 41.82
CA LEU A 667 31.48 -17.85 41.37
C LEU A 667 31.62 -19.38 41.27
N ILE A 668 32.83 -19.89 41.04
CA ILE A 668 33.13 -21.34 40.95
C ILE A 668 33.19 -21.99 42.35
N GLN A 669 33.50 -21.22 43.39
CA GLN A 669 33.51 -21.71 44.78
C GLN A 669 32.15 -21.44 45.44
N GLY A 670 31.25 -22.43 45.35
CA GLY A 670 29.92 -22.40 45.97
C GLY A 670 29.96 -22.06 47.47
N ARG A 671 29.12 -21.12 47.88
CA ARG A 671 29.05 -20.51 49.23
C ARG A 671 28.89 -21.52 50.38
N ALA A 672 29.62 -21.31 51.47
CA ALA A 672 29.23 -21.74 52.81
C ALA A 672 29.48 -20.63 53.86
N HIS A 673 28.36 -20.09 54.35
CA HIS A 673 28.06 -19.57 55.70
C HIS A 673 28.95 -18.56 56.47
N LYS A 674 28.24 -17.47 56.87
CA LYS A 674 28.18 -16.77 58.17
C LYS A 674 29.49 -16.21 58.78
N GLN A 675 29.56 -14.88 58.93
CA GLN A 675 29.37 -14.15 60.20
C GLN A 675 29.71 -12.67 60.02
N SER A 676 28.88 -11.79 60.57
CA SER A 676 29.18 -10.36 60.81
C SER A 676 30.36 -10.22 61.78
N PRO A 677 31.07 -9.08 61.81
CA PRO A 677 30.69 -8.08 62.80
C PRO A 677 30.89 -6.60 62.40
N ARG A 678 30.18 -5.77 63.17
CA ARG A 678 30.36 -4.33 63.36
C ARG A 678 31.72 -4.03 64.03
N GLY A 679 32.21 -2.81 63.78
CA GLY A 679 32.65 -1.94 64.88
C GLY A 679 34.05 -1.34 64.77
N ALA A 680 34.07 0.00 64.77
CA ALA A 680 35.15 0.92 65.21
C ALA A 680 36.51 0.82 64.48
N GLY A 681 37.24 1.89 64.19
CA GLY A 681 37.18 3.27 64.63
C GLY A 681 38.60 3.83 64.60
N ASN A 682 38.70 5.15 64.43
CA ASN A 682 39.85 6.02 64.69
C ASN A 682 41.00 6.17 63.67
N LYS A 683 41.00 7.39 63.12
CA LYS A 683 42.01 8.47 63.26
C LYS A 683 43.39 8.30 62.62
N GLY A 684 43.73 9.33 61.84
CA GLY A 684 45.09 9.81 61.65
C GLY A 684 45.23 10.61 60.34
N ARG A 685 44.84 11.89 60.31
CA ARG A 685 45.69 13.08 60.55
C ARG A 685 46.26 13.64 59.23
N ILE A 686 45.73 14.81 58.87
CA ILE A 686 46.24 15.75 57.85
C ILE A 686 47.61 16.29 58.31
N PRO A 687 48.50 16.66 57.36
CA PRO A 687 49.05 18.03 57.41
C PRO A 687 48.83 18.81 56.11
N ARG A 688 48.45 20.08 56.30
CA ARG A 688 48.45 21.19 55.34
C ARG A 688 49.88 21.72 55.19
N GLN A 689 50.24 22.22 54.00
CA GLN A 689 50.85 23.55 53.73
C GLN A 689 51.19 23.61 52.22
N ASP A 690 51.26 24.70 51.47
CA ASP A 690 50.59 26.01 51.38
C ASP A 690 51.24 26.70 50.14
N ARG A 691 50.47 27.54 49.46
CA ARG A 691 50.88 28.69 48.60
C ARG A 691 51.73 28.53 47.32
N GLY A 692 51.23 29.18 46.26
CA GLY A 692 52.02 29.70 45.15
C GLY A 692 51.17 30.22 43.98
N GLU A 693 50.50 31.36 44.14
CA GLU A 693 49.98 32.16 43.02
C GLU A 693 51.09 33.04 42.43
N ALA A 694 51.15 33.16 41.10
CA ALA A 694 51.67 34.35 40.43
C ALA A 694 51.04 34.48 39.03
N ALA A 695 50.39 35.62 38.81
CA ALA A 695 49.82 36.08 37.55
C ALA A 695 50.90 36.66 36.62
N GLY A 696 50.69 36.52 35.32
CA GLY A 696 51.45 37.21 34.28
C GLY A 696 50.58 37.38 33.04
N ALA A 697 50.04 38.59 32.85
CA ALA A 697 49.34 39.00 31.64
C ALA A 697 50.35 39.41 30.55
N ALA A 698 50.14 38.93 29.33
CA ALA A 698 50.71 39.53 28.13
C ALA A 698 49.69 39.42 26.99
N GLN A 699 49.24 40.57 26.50
CA GLN A 699 48.34 40.75 25.37
C GLN A 699 49.15 40.85 24.06
N GLN A 700 48.50 40.38 22.99
CA GLN A 700 48.65 40.73 21.57
C GLN A 700 49.85 40.20 20.77
N ALA A 701 49.54 39.27 19.85
CA ALA A 701 49.71 39.50 18.40
C ALA A 701 48.79 38.54 17.62
N GLU A 702 47.80 39.09 16.91
CA GLU A 702 47.12 38.40 15.82
C GLU A 702 48.10 38.22 14.64
N PRO A 703 48.04 37.10 13.90
CA PRO A 703 48.41 37.10 12.50
C PRO A 703 47.14 37.18 11.63
N GLU A 704 47.06 38.27 10.88
CA GLU A 704 46.05 38.54 9.86
C GLU A 704 45.92 37.44 8.80
N ALA A 705 44.72 37.40 8.23
CA ALA A 705 44.27 36.53 7.17
C ALA A 705 45.13 36.59 5.89
N GLY A 706 45.76 35.46 5.57
CA GLY A 706 46.16 35.09 4.21
C GLY A 706 45.39 33.84 3.79
N ARG A 707 44.33 34.03 3.00
CA ARG A 707 43.48 32.96 2.45
C ARG A 707 44.28 31.91 1.69
N TRP A 708 44.50 30.76 2.31
CA TRP A 708 44.62 29.47 1.63
C TRP A 708 43.60 28.54 2.28
N GLN A 709 42.37 28.54 1.77
CA GLN A 709 41.44 27.44 2.05
C GLN A 709 41.88 26.32 1.11
N PRO A 710 42.44 25.20 1.60
CA PRO A 710 42.64 24.03 0.75
C PRO A 710 41.28 23.67 0.17
N ARG A 711 41.17 23.47 -1.15
CA ARG A 711 39.92 23.03 -1.76
C ARG A 711 39.53 21.69 -1.13
N GLU A 712 38.50 21.70 -0.29
CA GLU A 712 37.97 20.53 0.39
C GLU A 712 37.05 19.75 -0.55
N VAL A 713 37.29 18.45 -0.66
CA VAL A 713 36.42 17.49 -1.36
C VAL A 713 35.56 16.78 -0.33
N ARG A 714 34.24 17.01 -0.37
CA ARG A 714 33.27 16.32 0.47
C ARG A 714 32.71 15.13 -0.28
N LEU A 715 33.04 13.93 0.15
CA LEU A 715 32.56 12.67 -0.44
C LEU A 715 31.31 12.20 0.30
N ALA A 716 30.29 11.81 -0.46
CA ALA A 716 29.12 11.09 0.04
C ALA A 716 29.15 9.66 -0.52
N LEU A 717 29.69 8.72 0.25
CA LEU A 717 29.78 7.32 -0.17
C LEU A 717 28.44 6.62 0.07
N GLN A 718 27.89 6.05 -0.99
CA GLN A 718 26.59 5.38 -0.98
C GLN A 718 26.76 3.87 -1.17
N VAL A 719 26.57 3.11 -0.10
CA VAL A 719 26.40 1.66 -0.17
C VAL A 719 25.00 1.37 -0.71
N SER A 720 24.92 1.03 -2.01
CA SER A 720 23.63 0.81 -2.66
C SER A 720 23.09 -0.59 -2.41
N ASN A 721 21.79 -0.78 -2.67
CA ASN A 721 21.09 -2.06 -2.59
C ASN A 721 20.36 -2.29 -3.92
N ARG A 722 20.04 -3.55 -4.26
CA ARG A 722 19.19 -3.93 -5.40
C ARG A 722 17.90 -3.12 -5.49
N ASN A 723 17.28 -2.77 -4.36
CA ASN A 723 16.05 -1.98 -4.34
C ASN A 723 16.23 -0.52 -4.83
N HIS A 724 17.46 -0.06 -5.03
CA HIS A 724 17.75 1.27 -5.57
C HIS A 724 17.69 1.33 -7.10
N PHE A 725 17.59 0.18 -7.76
CA PHE A 725 17.67 0.03 -9.20
C PHE A 725 16.45 -0.65 -9.79
N CYS A 726 16.24 -0.46 -11.08
CA CYS A 726 15.34 -1.28 -11.86
C CYS A 726 15.82 -2.73 -11.90
N TYR A 727 14.88 -3.66 -11.79
CA TYR A 727 15.08 -5.10 -11.80
C TYR A 727 15.99 -5.53 -12.94
N GLY A 728 17.04 -6.29 -12.61
CA GLY A 728 17.94 -6.87 -13.60
C GLY A 728 18.80 -5.84 -14.35
N SER A 729 18.87 -4.59 -13.90
CA SER A 729 19.61 -3.52 -14.57
C SER A 729 20.43 -2.69 -13.57
N ARG A 730 21.25 -1.77 -14.11
CA ARG A 730 21.97 -0.74 -13.34
C ARG A 730 21.28 0.64 -13.41
N ARG A 731 20.05 0.72 -13.93
CA ARG A 731 19.26 1.96 -13.97
C ARG A 731 18.77 2.29 -12.57
N LEU A 732 19.13 3.45 -12.05
CA LEU A 732 18.67 3.92 -10.74
C LEU A 732 17.20 4.36 -10.79
N LEU A 733 16.51 4.20 -9.66
CA LEU A 733 15.16 4.74 -9.50
C LEU A 733 15.21 6.23 -9.14
N GLY A 734 14.14 6.95 -9.49
CA GLY A 734 14.06 8.40 -9.41
C GLY A 734 14.41 9.02 -8.06
N LEU A 735 14.04 8.38 -6.95
CA LEU A 735 14.41 8.88 -5.61
C LEU A 735 15.93 8.88 -5.39
N HIS A 736 16.64 7.87 -5.91
CA HIS A 736 18.09 7.78 -5.78
C HIS A 736 18.79 8.71 -6.77
N CYS A 737 18.24 8.88 -7.98
CA CYS A 737 18.69 9.92 -8.91
C CYS A 737 18.55 11.32 -8.30
N LEU A 738 17.40 11.62 -7.68
CA LEU A 738 17.14 12.85 -6.94
C LEU A 738 18.15 13.03 -5.81
N LYS A 739 18.39 12.01 -4.98
CA LYS A 739 19.38 12.08 -3.89
C LYS A 739 20.77 12.47 -4.42
N ARG A 740 21.26 11.77 -5.45
CA ARG A 740 22.60 12.02 -6.00
C ARG A 740 22.70 13.41 -6.62
N ARG A 741 21.65 13.86 -7.30
CA ARG A 741 21.57 15.21 -7.88
C ARG A 741 21.62 16.29 -6.79
N GLN A 742 20.84 16.14 -5.72
CA GLN A 742 20.80 17.09 -4.61
C GLN A 742 22.11 17.13 -3.81
N LEU A 743 22.77 15.99 -3.60
CA LEU A 743 24.10 15.95 -2.99
C LEU A 743 25.12 16.77 -3.80
N ARG A 744 25.11 16.63 -5.14
CA ARG A 744 25.98 17.43 -6.02
C ARG A 744 25.67 18.92 -5.94
N LEU A 745 24.39 19.31 -5.89
CA LEU A 745 23.99 20.71 -5.71
C LEU A 745 24.49 21.31 -4.38
N LEU A 746 24.64 20.48 -3.34
CA LEU A 746 25.21 20.88 -2.05
C LEU A 746 26.74 20.81 -2.01
N GLY A 747 27.39 20.48 -3.13
CA GLY A 747 28.84 20.39 -3.27
C GLY A 747 29.45 19.11 -2.71
N TYR A 748 28.71 18.01 -2.73
CA TYR A 748 29.23 16.66 -2.45
C TYR A 748 29.55 15.91 -3.75
N GLU A 749 30.67 15.22 -3.76
CA GLU A 749 31.00 14.22 -4.76
C GLU A 749 30.42 12.86 -4.33
N VAL A 750 29.59 12.27 -5.18
CA VAL A 750 28.90 11.02 -4.87
C VAL A 750 29.74 9.84 -5.32
N VAL A 751 30.17 9.02 -4.36
CA VAL A 751 30.92 7.79 -4.63
C VAL A 751 30.00 6.60 -4.40
N GLU A 752 29.81 5.79 -5.42
CA GLU A 752 28.96 4.60 -5.32
C GLU A 752 29.76 3.36 -4.91
N ILE A 753 29.27 2.67 -3.89
CA ILE A 753 29.67 1.33 -3.51
C ILE A 753 28.51 0.40 -3.91
N PRO A 754 28.53 -0.17 -5.14
CA PRO A 754 27.39 -0.91 -5.63
C PRO A 754 27.25 -2.29 -4.98
N PHE A 755 26.02 -2.72 -4.71
CA PHE A 755 25.77 -4.00 -4.04
C PHE A 755 26.33 -5.22 -4.78
N TRP A 756 26.37 -5.19 -6.12
CA TRP A 756 26.89 -6.30 -6.93
C TRP A 756 28.42 -6.45 -6.85
N GLU A 757 29.15 -5.39 -6.46
CA GLU A 757 30.58 -5.45 -6.15
C GLU A 757 30.78 -5.71 -4.64
N TRP A 758 30.07 -4.96 -3.79
CA TRP A 758 30.29 -4.96 -2.35
C TRP A 758 29.83 -6.23 -1.65
N PHE A 759 28.65 -6.76 -1.98
CA PHE A 759 28.10 -7.90 -1.23
C PHE A 759 28.90 -9.19 -1.44
N PRO A 760 29.41 -9.50 -2.65
CA PRO A 760 30.39 -10.58 -2.82
C PRO A 760 31.68 -10.36 -2.02
N LEU A 761 32.16 -9.10 -1.93
CA LEU A 761 33.37 -8.74 -1.18
C LEU A 761 33.20 -8.88 0.34
N LEU A 762 31.98 -8.82 0.88
CA LEU A 762 31.75 -9.05 2.32
C LEU A 762 32.24 -10.42 2.81
N LYS A 763 32.35 -11.41 1.92
CA LYS A 763 32.87 -12.76 2.21
C LYS A 763 34.38 -12.91 1.99
N ARG A 764 35.05 -11.85 1.55
CA ARG A 764 36.47 -11.83 1.19
C ARG A 764 37.31 -11.32 2.37
N THR A 765 38.64 -11.39 2.21
CA THR A 765 39.57 -10.97 3.25
C THR A 765 39.44 -9.47 3.55
N ARG A 766 39.88 -9.05 4.75
CA ARG A 766 39.92 -7.64 5.13
C ARG A 766 40.74 -6.80 4.14
N SER A 767 41.87 -7.33 3.67
CA SER A 767 42.77 -6.64 2.74
C SER A 767 42.10 -6.36 1.38
N GLU A 768 41.37 -7.33 0.83
CA GLU A 768 40.63 -7.15 -0.43
C GLU A 768 39.54 -6.07 -0.31
N LYS A 769 38.80 -6.06 0.82
CA LYS A 769 37.77 -5.04 1.09
C LYS A 769 38.37 -3.64 1.25
N LEU A 770 39.49 -3.51 1.99
CA LEU A 770 40.21 -2.24 2.15
C LEU A 770 40.73 -1.73 0.81
N SER A 771 41.37 -2.59 0.01
CA SER A 771 41.89 -2.23 -1.31
C SER A 771 40.79 -1.69 -2.22
N TYR A 772 39.61 -2.33 -2.20
CA TYR A 772 38.45 -1.86 -2.94
C TYR A 772 37.94 -0.49 -2.47
N LEU A 773 37.79 -0.28 -1.15
CA LEU A 773 37.35 1.02 -0.61
C LEU A 773 38.37 2.13 -0.87
N HIS A 774 39.67 1.83 -0.74
CA HIS A 774 40.75 2.74 -1.09
C HIS A 774 40.66 3.18 -2.55
N TYR A 775 40.46 2.22 -3.47
CA TYR A 775 40.25 2.53 -4.88
C TYR A 775 39.03 3.42 -5.13
N LYS A 776 37.92 3.20 -4.39
CA LYS A 776 36.71 4.04 -4.53
C LYS A 776 36.90 5.45 -3.98
N VAL A 777 37.62 5.62 -2.87
CA VAL A 777 37.82 6.91 -2.19
C VAL A 777 38.89 7.77 -2.89
N PHE A 778 40.03 7.18 -3.24
CA PHE A 778 41.19 7.89 -3.80
C PHE A 778 41.30 7.74 -5.32
N CYS A 779 40.19 7.53 -6.02
CA CYS A 779 40.19 7.42 -7.47
C CYS A 779 40.72 8.72 -8.11
N PRO A 780 41.71 8.69 -9.02
CA PRO A 780 42.34 9.90 -9.57
C PRO A 780 41.37 10.88 -10.25
N GLY A 781 40.26 10.37 -10.80
CA GLY A 781 39.21 11.21 -11.41
C GLY A 781 38.38 12.03 -10.41
N LEU A 782 38.42 11.70 -9.12
CA LEU A 782 37.76 12.46 -8.04
C LEU A 782 38.64 13.61 -7.54
N LEU A 783 39.96 13.38 -7.47
CA LEU A 783 40.93 14.35 -6.94
C LEU A 783 41.35 15.42 -7.97
N THR A 784 41.13 15.17 -9.27
CA THR A 784 41.44 16.12 -10.36
C THR A 784 40.33 17.13 -10.65
N ARG A 785 39.15 16.98 -10.03
CA ARG A 785 38.01 17.92 -10.11
C ARG A 785 37.96 18.90 -8.93
N ALA A 786 38.73 18.62 -7.88
CA ALA A 786 39.13 19.59 -6.87
C ALA A 786 40.08 20.61 -7.51
#